data_AF-J3KXQ5-F1
#
_entry.id   AF-J3KXQ5-F1
#
_cell.length_a   1.000
_cell.length_b   1.000
_cell.length_c   1.000
_cell.angle_alpha   90.00
_cell.angle_beta   90.00
_cell.angle_gamma   90.00
#
_symmetry.space_group_name_H-M   'P 1'
#
loop_
_entity.id
_entity.type
_entity.pdbx_description
1 polymer ?
#
loop_
_entity_poly.entity_id
_entity_poly.type
_entity_poly.pdbx_seq_one_letter_code
_entity_poly.pdbx_strand_id
1 'polypeptide(L)'
;MARGRAASACASSSSSSMANLLRLAVVLAIAATVRVARGGGGGGHDYRKALSKSILYFEAQRSGVLPRNQRIAWRANSGLADGKANGVDLVGGYYDAGDNVKFGFPMAFTVTMMAWSVLEYGRQMAAAGELGHAMEAVRWGADYFVKAHPEPDVLYAEVGDGDSDHSCWQRPEDMTTSRQAYRLDHQHPGSDLAGETAAALAAASLVFRRSSPSYADNLLQHSKQLFDFADKYRGKYDDSIPVAKSFYGSVNGYGDELLWASAWLYQATDDRHYLDYLANNGDALGGTGWGTNEFGWDVKYPGVQVLAAKFLLQGKAGQHAAVLARYQQKADVFACSCLGKVGGGGDVARTPGGLLYKRSWNNLQFVTGASFLLAVYSDHLRRGRQATVRCSAEPARPSELLALARSQVDYILGSNPRGMSYMVGYGERYPQHAHHRGASIVSVKANPAFVSCKDGYVSWFGRPGGNPNLLDGAVVGGPHERDDFADERNNYQQTEVATYNNAPLMGVLARLAGGCGGGRGSRLGGHQSPQEYNAGVRLAAADDDASSPVVVIEQNATRSWTRDGRMYHRYSVTVTNRSPAKTAEEVHIGVGKLHGPVWGLERSRYGYVLPSTLPAGKTAAFAYTHAAPPADVWVIGYKLV
;
A
#
# COMPACT_ATOMS: atom_id res chain seq x y z
N MET A 1 -96.42 -6.25 -34.11
CA MET A 1 -95.18 -6.40 -33.30
C MET A 1 -94.78 -5.02 -32.83
N ALA A 2 -94.70 -4.78 -31.51
CA ALA A 2 -94.44 -3.45 -30.93
C ALA A 2 -94.14 -3.56 -29.43
N ARG A 3 -93.55 -2.49 -28.84
CA ARG A 3 -93.30 -2.30 -27.40
C ARG A 3 -92.24 -3.26 -26.82
N GLY A 4 -91.60 -2.96 -25.68
CA GLY A 4 -91.72 -1.78 -24.82
C GLY A 4 -90.62 -1.73 -23.74
N ARG A 5 -90.60 -0.65 -22.94
CA ARG A 5 -89.66 -0.49 -21.81
C ARG A 5 -90.05 -1.39 -20.63
N ALA A 6 -89.06 -1.95 -19.94
CA ALA A 6 -89.08 -2.28 -18.52
C ALA A 6 -87.65 -2.14 -17.97
N ALA A 7 -87.49 -1.99 -16.65
CA ALA A 7 -86.19 -1.78 -16.00
C ALA A 7 -86.01 -2.68 -14.77
N SER A 8 -84.78 -3.11 -14.50
CA SER A 8 -84.30 -3.47 -13.17
C SER A 8 -82.76 -3.41 -13.14
N ALA A 9 -82.16 -3.46 -11.96
CA ALA A 9 -80.75 -3.16 -11.73
C ALA A 9 -79.90 -4.41 -11.44
N CYS A 10 -78.59 -4.31 -11.71
CA CYS A 10 -77.55 -4.86 -10.82
C CYS A 10 -76.23 -4.10 -10.99
N ALA A 11 -75.28 -4.26 -10.07
CA ALA A 11 -74.14 -3.35 -9.87
C ALA A 11 -72.81 -3.87 -10.44
N SER A 12 -71.86 -2.95 -10.72
CA SER A 12 -70.51 -2.91 -10.08
C SER A 12 -69.42 -2.18 -10.90
N SER A 13 -68.26 -1.94 -10.28
CA SER A 13 -66.94 -1.61 -10.87
C SER A 13 -66.58 -0.16 -11.28
N SER A 14 -66.78 0.81 -10.37
CA SER A 14 -66.08 2.11 -10.45
C SER A 14 -64.67 2.06 -9.81
N SER A 15 -63.68 1.48 -10.49
CA SER A 15 -62.31 1.30 -9.93
C SER A 15 -61.15 1.70 -10.85
N SER A 16 -61.41 2.04 -12.11
CA SER A 16 -60.38 2.26 -13.14
C SER A 16 -59.73 3.66 -13.16
N SER A 17 -60.37 4.68 -12.57
CA SER A 17 -59.93 6.08 -12.71
C SER A 17 -58.81 6.49 -11.73
N MET A 18 -58.92 6.15 -10.45
CA MET A 18 -57.94 6.55 -9.42
C MET A 18 -56.54 5.95 -9.63
N ALA A 19 -56.45 4.74 -10.17
CA ALA A 19 -55.16 4.04 -10.36
C ALA A 19 -54.22 4.76 -11.34
N ASN A 20 -54.76 5.42 -12.37
CA ASN A 20 -53.96 6.12 -13.37
C ASN A 20 -53.46 7.49 -12.89
N LEU A 21 -54.25 8.19 -12.06
CA LEU A 21 -53.82 9.44 -11.42
C LEU A 21 -52.68 9.20 -10.42
N LEU A 22 -52.75 8.15 -9.59
CA LEU A 22 -51.64 7.79 -8.70
C LEU A 22 -50.36 7.43 -9.48
N ARG A 23 -50.47 6.69 -10.59
CA ARG A 23 -49.30 6.31 -11.40
C ARG A 23 -48.58 7.52 -12.00
N LEU A 24 -49.31 8.52 -12.50
CA LEU A 24 -48.71 9.73 -13.05
C LEU A 24 -48.04 10.59 -11.96
N ALA A 25 -48.68 10.70 -10.78
CA ALA A 25 -48.12 11.38 -9.62
C ALA A 25 -46.84 10.70 -9.09
N VAL A 26 -46.81 9.37 -9.05
CA VAL A 26 -45.61 8.60 -8.64
C VAL A 26 -44.46 8.76 -9.63
N VAL A 27 -44.72 8.75 -10.94
CA VAL A 27 -43.67 9.00 -11.95
C VAL A 27 -43.08 10.41 -11.82
N LEU A 28 -43.90 11.43 -11.56
CA LEU A 28 -43.43 12.80 -11.31
C LEU A 28 -42.70 12.95 -9.96
N ALA A 29 -43.10 12.22 -8.91
CA ALA A 29 -42.41 12.22 -7.62
C ALA A 29 -41.04 11.53 -7.67
N ILE A 30 -40.92 10.44 -8.45
CA ILE A 30 -39.64 9.75 -8.72
C ILE A 30 -38.72 10.66 -9.56
N ALA A 31 -39.25 11.42 -10.52
CA ALA A 31 -38.49 12.42 -11.26
C ALA A 31 -38.01 13.61 -10.40
N ALA A 32 -38.66 13.89 -9.27
CA ALA A 32 -38.38 15.07 -8.43
C ALA A 32 -37.36 14.83 -7.30
N THR A 33 -37.04 13.58 -6.97
CA THR A 33 -36.21 13.24 -5.79
C THR A 33 -34.76 12.87 -6.09
N VAL A 34 -34.38 12.68 -7.37
CA VAL A 34 -32.96 12.49 -7.78
C VAL A 34 -32.22 13.83 -7.89
N ARG A 35 -32.29 14.67 -6.84
CA ARG A 35 -31.25 15.66 -6.56
C ARG A 35 -30.16 15.00 -5.73
N VAL A 36 -29.27 14.28 -6.42
CA VAL A 36 -27.99 13.87 -5.85
C VAL A 36 -27.30 15.12 -5.30
N ALA A 37 -26.90 15.07 -4.02
CA ALA A 37 -26.18 16.16 -3.37
C ALA A 37 -24.75 16.26 -3.94
N ARG A 38 -24.61 16.95 -5.08
CA ARG A 38 -23.32 17.48 -5.56
C ARG A 38 -22.88 18.62 -4.63
N GLY A 39 -22.36 18.25 -3.46
CA GLY A 39 -21.94 19.14 -2.39
C GLY A 39 -20.67 18.64 -1.70
N GLY A 40 -19.55 18.68 -2.42
CA GLY A 40 -18.23 18.26 -1.92
C GLY A 40 -17.26 17.95 -3.05
N GLY A 41 -16.35 18.88 -3.38
CA GLY A 41 -15.25 18.64 -4.32
C GLY A 41 -15.65 18.54 -5.80
N GLY A 42 -16.14 19.63 -6.40
CA GLY A 42 -16.44 19.73 -7.84
C GLY A 42 -15.21 19.82 -8.77
N GLY A 43 -14.08 19.19 -8.42
CA GLY A 43 -12.83 19.21 -9.16
C GLY A 43 -12.12 17.86 -9.13
N GLY A 44 -11.52 17.46 -10.24
CA GLY A 44 -10.73 16.22 -10.33
C GLY A 44 -9.39 16.32 -9.58
N HIS A 45 -8.82 15.17 -9.23
CA HIS A 45 -7.54 15.11 -8.52
C HIS A 45 -6.38 15.72 -9.31
N ASP A 46 -5.51 16.46 -8.62
CA ASP A 46 -4.26 16.97 -9.19
C ASP A 46 -3.19 15.87 -9.16
N TYR A 47 -3.22 15.02 -10.19
CA TYR A 47 -2.22 13.96 -10.39
C TYR A 47 -0.80 14.51 -10.55
N ARG A 48 -0.59 15.80 -10.90
CA ARG A 48 0.75 16.40 -10.98
C ARG A 48 1.28 16.70 -9.58
N LYS A 49 0.47 17.33 -8.72
CA LYS A 49 0.80 17.54 -7.30
C LYS A 49 1.01 16.21 -6.56
N ALA A 50 0.18 15.21 -6.83
CA ALA A 50 0.36 13.87 -6.29
C ALA A 50 1.65 13.19 -6.81
N LEU A 51 2.01 13.37 -8.09
CA LEU A 51 3.27 12.84 -8.66
C LEU A 51 4.50 13.42 -7.95
N SER A 52 4.57 14.76 -7.83
CA SER A 52 5.67 15.46 -7.15
C SER A 52 5.86 14.96 -5.72
N LYS A 53 4.75 14.79 -4.98
CA LYS A 53 4.76 14.24 -3.62
C LYS A 53 5.18 12.77 -3.59
N SER A 54 4.60 11.93 -4.46
CA SER A 54 4.92 10.49 -4.52
C SER A 54 6.41 10.22 -4.75
N ILE A 55 7.09 11.07 -5.52
CA ILE A 55 8.54 11.01 -5.74
C ILE A 55 9.32 11.57 -4.53
N LEU A 56 8.82 12.63 -3.89
CA LEU A 56 9.44 13.24 -2.70
C LEU A 56 9.53 12.26 -1.51
N TYR A 57 8.61 11.31 -1.39
CA TYR A 57 8.68 10.23 -0.39
C TYR A 57 9.98 9.41 -0.46
N PHE A 58 10.49 9.10 -1.66
CA PHE A 58 11.75 8.36 -1.77
C PHE A 58 12.92 9.12 -1.16
N GLU A 59 12.93 10.46 -1.24
CA GLU A 59 13.94 11.27 -0.56
C GLU A 59 13.86 11.10 0.97
N ALA A 60 12.67 10.91 1.53
CA ALA A 60 12.49 10.64 2.96
C ALA A 60 13.01 9.25 3.39
N GLN A 61 12.99 8.26 2.49
CA GLN A 61 13.49 6.89 2.73
C GLN A 61 15.00 6.71 2.57
N ARG A 62 15.76 7.71 2.07
CA ARG A 62 17.19 7.55 1.76
C ARG A 62 18.05 7.19 2.98
N SER A 63 18.84 6.12 2.89
CA SER A 63 19.95 5.83 3.80
C SER A 63 21.27 6.36 3.23
N GLY A 64 22.27 6.61 4.07
CA GLY A 64 23.60 7.09 3.68
C GLY A 64 23.82 8.61 3.79
N VAL A 65 24.78 9.12 3.01
CA VAL A 65 25.13 10.55 2.94
C VAL A 65 24.17 11.26 1.97
N LEU A 66 23.26 12.08 2.51
CA LEU A 66 22.23 12.74 1.70
C LEU A 66 22.82 13.84 0.81
N PRO A 67 22.29 14.05 -0.41
CA PRO A 67 22.83 15.03 -1.35
C PRO A 67 22.46 16.45 -0.93
N ARG A 68 23.28 17.44 -1.32
CA ARG A 68 23.10 18.86 -0.91
C ARG A 68 21.77 19.49 -1.39
N ASN A 69 21.11 18.89 -2.38
CA ASN A 69 19.82 19.32 -2.95
C ASN A 69 18.62 18.46 -2.47
N GLN A 70 18.80 17.65 -1.42
CA GLN A 70 17.73 16.92 -0.73
C GLN A 70 16.58 17.85 -0.35
N ARG A 71 15.37 17.61 -0.89
CA ARG A 71 14.16 18.42 -0.68
C ARG A 71 13.50 18.12 0.68
N ILE A 72 13.60 16.88 1.17
CA ILE A 72 13.14 16.51 2.53
C ILE A 72 14.10 17.09 3.57
N ALA A 73 13.77 18.29 4.05
CA ALA A 73 14.60 19.08 4.95
C ALA A 73 14.81 18.44 6.33
N TRP A 74 13.88 17.60 6.82
CA TRP A 74 13.92 17.03 8.18
C TRP A 74 14.81 15.79 8.33
N ARG A 75 15.23 15.15 7.23
CA ARG A 75 16.21 14.03 7.22
C ARG A 75 17.66 14.54 7.24
N ALA A 76 18.58 13.78 7.82
CA ALA A 76 20.02 13.94 7.68
C ALA A 76 20.73 12.60 7.41
N ASN A 77 22.06 12.64 7.40
CA ASN A 77 22.90 11.48 7.09
C ASN A 77 22.71 10.36 8.13
N SER A 78 22.63 9.12 7.64
CA SER A 78 22.35 7.92 8.46
C SER A 78 23.02 6.70 7.85
N GLY A 79 23.12 5.57 8.55
CA GLY A 79 23.68 4.32 7.97
C GLY A 79 25.15 4.45 7.49
N LEU A 80 25.94 5.32 8.13
CA LEU A 80 27.28 5.69 7.66
C LEU A 80 28.38 4.64 7.94
N ALA A 81 28.01 3.49 8.51
CA ALA A 81 28.89 2.34 8.75
C ALA A 81 28.41 1.06 8.04
N ASP A 82 27.36 1.15 7.22
CA ASP A 82 26.76 0.03 6.50
C ASP A 82 27.81 -0.72 5.66
N GLY A 83 27.95 -2.03 5.91
CA GLY A 83 28.92 -2.90 5.24
C GLY A 83 30.36 -2.85 5.79
N LYS A 84 30.71 -1.85 6.60
CA LYS A 84 32.09 -1.64 7.09
C LYS A 84 32.65 -2.84 7.86
N ALA A 85 31.81 -3.53 8.64
CA ALA A 85 32.19 -4.74 9.37
C ALA A 85 32.47 -5.94 8.44
N ASN A 86 31.91 -5.93 7.22
CA ASN A 86 32.07 -6.94 6.18
C ASN A 86 33.18 -6.57 5.17
N GLY A 87 33.89 -5.46 5.36
CA GLY A 87 34.94 -4.99 4.45
C GLY A 87 34.47 -4.27 3.18
N VAL A 88 33.18 -3.92 3.08
CA VAL A 88 32.56 -3.29 1.90
C VAL A 88 31.90 -1.95 2.23
N ASP A 89 31.71 -1.09 1.24
CA ASP A 89 30.87 0.11 1.36
C ASP A 89 29.44 -0.23 0.92
N LEU A 90 28.50 -0.28 1.86
CA LEU A 90 27.06 -0.43 1.58
C LEU A 90 26.27 0.84 1.96
N VAL A 91 26.94 1.99 2.10
CA VAL A 91 26.33 3.27 2.47
C VAL A 91 25.52 3.82 1.29
N GLY A 92 24.21 3.93 1.47
CA GLY A 92 23.27 4.32 0.40
C GLY A 92 21.98 3.49 0.45
N GLY A 93 21.21 3.54 -0.63
CA GLY A 93 19.95 2.78 -0.76
C GLY A 93 18.80 3.39 0.03
N TYR A 94 17.73 2.62 0.19
CA TYR A 94 16.50 3.03 0.87
C TYR A 94 16.22 2.20 2.11
N TYR A 95 15.71 2.83 3.16
CA TYR A 95 14.97 2.13 4.20
C TYR A 95 13.63 1.66 3.63
N ASP A 96 13.25 0.42 3.93
CA ASP A 96 12.14 -0.24 3.25
C ASP A 96 10.78 0.41 3.54
N ALA A 97 10.48 0.60 4.83
CA ALA A 97 9.17 0.99 5.30
C ALA A 97 9.24 2.05 6.42
N GLY A 98 8.53 1.86 7.53
CA GLY A 98 8.58 2.66 8.74
C GLY A 98 9.81 2.44 9.63
N ASP A 99 10.73 1.58 9.20
CA ASP A 99 11.89 1.07 9.92
C ASP A 99 13.23 1.59 9.34
N ASN A 100 14.35 1.02 9.80
CA ASN A 100 15.67 1.37 9.29
C ASN A 100 16.43 0.17 8.67
N VAL A 101 15.77 -0.95 8.39
CA VAL A 101 16.39 -2.07 7.67
C VAL A 101 16.41 -1.78 6.17
N LYS A 102 17.42 -2.30 5.48
CA LYS A 102 17.56 -2.24 4.02
C LYS A 102 17.32 -3.63 3.43
N PHE A 103 16.06 -4.08 3.46
CA PHE A 103 15.65 -5.33 2.83
C PHE A 103 15.83 -5.24 1.31
N GLY A 104 16.74 -6.04 0.74
CA GLY A 104 17.10 -5.94 -0.67
C GLY A 104 15.96 -6.31 -1.62
N PHE A 105 15.10 -7.26 -1.26
CA PHE A 105 14.06 -7.81 -2.14
C PHE A 105 12.93 -6.80 -2.46
N PRO A 106 12.25 -6.20 -1.47
CA PRO A 106 11.31 -5.10 -1.73
C PRO A 106 12.00 -3.85 -2.32
N MET A 107 13.26 -3.58 -1.98
CA MET A 107 14.01 -2.46 -2.55
C MET A 107 14.34 -2.67 -4.03
N ALA A 108 14.69 -3.88 -4.45
CA ALA A 108 14.99 -4.21 -5.85
C ALA A 108 13.71 -4.06 -6.69
N PHE A 109 12.60 -4.64 -6.24
CA PHE A 109 11.29 -4.45 -6.86
C PHE A 109 10.88 -2.97 -6.95
N THR A 110 11.15 -2.19 -5.90
CA THR A 110 10.94 -0.73 -5.91
C THR A 110 11.75 -0.06 -7.03
N VAL A 111 13.04 -0.38 -7.18
CA VAL A 111 13.88 0.19 -8.25
C VAL A 111 13.39 -0.22 -9.63
N THR A 112 13.00 -1.49 -9.84
CA THR A 112 12.42 -1.96 -11.11
C THR A 112 11.12 -1.21 -11.45
N MET A 113 10.23 -1.00 -10.47
CA MET A 113 8.95 -0.31 -10.68
C MET A 113 9.11 1.20 -10.86
N MET A 114 10.07 1.85 -10.19
CA MET A 114 10.44 3.25 -10.48
C MET A 114 11.02 3.36 -11.90
N ALA A 115 11.91 2.46 -12.30
CA ALA A 115 12.50 2.46 -13.63
C ALA A 115 11.45 2.23 -14.72
N TRP A 116 10.56 1.24 -14.57
CA TRP A 116 9.47 0.98 -15.50
C TRP A 116 8.51 2.18 -15.61
N SER A 117 8.21 2.85 -14.49
CA SER A 117 7.43 4.10 -14.47
C SER A 117 8.08 5.21 -15.30
N VAL A 118 9.41 5.38 -15.22
CA VAL A 118 10.14 6.35 -16.05
C VAL A 118 10.17 5.92 -17.53
N LEU A 119 10.31 4.62 -17.83
CA LEU A 119 10.36 4.12 -19.21
C LEU A 119 9.04 4.29 -19.97
N GLU A 120 7.89 4.04 -19.34
CA GLU A 120 6.59 4.21 -20.00
C GLU A 120 6.09 5.66 -19.97
N TYR A 121 6.36 6.40 -18.88
CA TYR A 121 5.69 7.67 -18.58
C TYR A 121 6.63 8.86 -18.32
N GLY A 122 7.93 8.70 -18.56
CA GLY A 122 8.94 9.77 -18.39
C GLY A 122 8.68 11.04 -19.21
N ARG A 123 7.95 10.95 -20.34
CA ARG A 123 7.50 12.16 -21.09
C ARG A 123 6.48 12.98 -20.32
N GLN A 124 5.57 12.32 -19.62
CA GLN A 124 4.57 12.95 -18.76
C GLN A 124 5.22 13.48 -17.48
N MET A 125 6.19 12.76 -16.91
CA MET A 125 7.03 13.26 -15.81
C MET A 125 7.82 14.51 -16.23
N ALA A 126 8.35 14.57 -17.45
CA ALA A 126 9.01 15.77 -17.97
C ALA A 126 8.04 16.95 -18.15
N ALA A 127 6.82 16.70 -18.63
CA ALA A 127 5.75 17.70 -18.71
C ALA A 127 5.20 18.13 -17.34
N ALA A 128 5.49 17.37 -16.27
CA ALA A 128 5.24 17.73 -14.88
C ALA A 128 6.42 18.47 -14.21
N GLY A 129 7.62 18.42 -14.80
CA GLY A 129 8.88 18.91 -14.20
C GLY A 129 9.64 17.88 -13.36
N GLU A 130 9.05 16.71 -13.09
CA GLU A 130 9.56 15.71 -12.13
C GLU A 130 10.48 14.64 -12.74
N LEU A 131 10.70 14.59 -14.06
CA LEU A 131 11.54 13.54 -14.68
C LEU A 131 12.95 13.47 -14.06
N GLY A 132 13.57 14.61 -13.75
CA GLY A 132 14.88 14.64 -13.10
C GLY A 132 14.86 13.99 -11.71
N HIS A 133 13.86 14.31 -10.90
CA HIS A 133 13.68 13.70 -9.57
C HIS A 133 13.31 12.22 -9.64
N ALA A 134 12.50 11.81 -10.61
CA ALA A 134 12.16 10.41 -10.87
C ALA A 134 13.39 9.59 -11.28
N MET A 135 14.24 10.11 -12.18
CA MET A 135 15.50 9.47 -12.56
C MET A 135 16.48 9.42 -11.38
N GLU A 136 16.56 10.48 -10.56
CA GLU A 136 17.41 10.50 -9.37
C GLU A 136 16.96 9.49 -8.29
N ALA A 137 15.66 9.20 -8.20
CA ALA A 137 15.14 8.15 -7.34
C ALA A 137 15.53 6.74 -7.82
N VAL A 138 15.53 6.49 -9.15
CA VAL A 138 16.06 5.24 -9.74
C VAL A 138 17.56 5.13 -9.51
N ARG A 139 18.32 6.20 -9.76
CA ARG A 139 19.78 6.26 -9.55
C ARG A 139 20.16 5.84 -8.14
N TRP A 140 19.51 6.41 -7.12
CA TRP A 140 19.86 6.18 -5.72
C TRP A 140 19.81 4.71 -5.29
N GLY A 141 18.84 3.95 -5.82
CA GLY A 141 18.74 2.51 -5.58
C GLY A 141 19.68 1.70 -6.47
N ALA A 142 19.85 2.06 -7.75
CA ALA A 142 20.77 1.40 -8.66
C ALA A 142 22.24 1.54 -8.21
N ASP A 143 22.65 2.71 -7.74
CA ASP A 143 23.99 2.97 -7.18
C ASP A 143 24.24 2.13 -5.90
N TYR A 144 23.21 1.86 -5.11
CA TYR A 144 23.30 0.93 -3.99
C TYR A 144 23.47 -0.53 -4.44
N PHE A 145 22.71 -0.99 -5.44
CA PHE A 145 22.84 -2.36 -5.94
C PHE A 145 24.17 -2.62 -6.67
N VAL A 146 24.76 -1.59 -7.31
CA VAL A 146 26.13 -1.66 -7.82
C VAL A 146 27.14 -1.89 -6.69
N LYS A 147 27.02 -1.16 -5.56
CA LYS A 147 27.85 -1.40 -4.37
C LYS A 147 27.62 -2.77 -3.73
N ALA A 148 26.37 -3.22 -3.72
CA ALA A 148 25.96 -4.48 -3.09
C ALA A 148 26.41 -5.72 -3.89
N HIS A 149 26.76 -5.59 -5.17
CA HIS A 149 27.28 -6.66 -6.02
C HIS A 149 28.77 -6.42 -6.35
N PRO A 150 29.70 -6.70 -5.42
CA PRO A 150 31.13 -6.47 -5.62
C PRO A 150 31.83 -7.55 -6.47
N GLU A 151 31.27 -8.75 -6.54
CA GLU A 151 31.82 -9.91 -7.26
C GLU A 151 30.70 -10.67 -7.99
N PRO A 152 30.95 -11.34 -9.14
CA PRO A 152 29.89 -11.82 -10.03
C PRO A 152 28.92 -12.86 -9.46
N ASP A 153 29.37 -13.65 -8.47
CA ASP A 153 28.57 -14.66 -7.78
C ASP A 153 28.34 -14.24 -6.29
N VAL A 154 28.30 -12.93 -5.97
CA VAL A 154 28.10 -12.39 -4.61
C VAL A 154 27.19 -11.15 -4.58
N LEU A 155 26.08 -11.21 -3.83
CA LEU A 155 25.15 -10.08 -3.64
C LEU A 155 24.87 -9.83 -2.15
N TYR A 156 25.21 -8.65 -1.64
CA TYR A 156 24.73 -8.18 -0.34
C TYR A 156 23.24 -7.87 -0.40
N ALA A 157 22.49 -8.59 0.42
CA ALA A 157 21.05 -8.77 0.31
C ALA A 157 20.27 -7.98 1.35
N GLU A 158 20.86 -7.73 2.51
CA GLU A 158 20.22 -7.05 3.63
C GLU A 158 21.27 -6.30 4.45
N VAL A 159 20.90 -5.11 4.98
CA VAL A 159 21.72 -4.39 5.96
C VAL A 159 20.85 -3.82 7.07
N GLY A 160 21.12 -4.28 8.29
CA GLY A 160 20.17 -4.23 9.40
C GLY A 160 19.75 -5.64 9.79
N ASP A 161 19.44 -5.85 11.06
CA ASP A 161 18.78 -7.07 11.54
C ASP A 161 17.35 -6.68 11.96
N GLY A 162 16.36 -7.38 11.41
CA GLY A 162 14.94 -7.03 11.56
C GLY A 162 14.47 -7.01 13.01
N ASP A 163 14.73 -8.08 13.77
CA ASP A 163 14.25 -8.17 15.16
C ASP A 163 14.86 -7.10 16.06
N SER A 164 16.16 -6.78 15.92
CA SER A 164 16.79 -5.73 16.72
C SER A 164 16.31 -4.32 16.32
N ASP A 165 16.15 -4.00 15.03
CA ASP A 165 15.61 -2.70 14.60
C ASP A 165 14.11 -2.55 14.91
N HIS A 166 13.34 -3.63 14.86
CA HIS A 166 11.92 -3.64 15.23
C HIS A 166 11.69 -3.72 16.74
N SER A 167 12.74 -3.98 17.52
CA SER A 167 12.74 -3.76 18.97
C SER A 167 13.00 -2.30 19.39
N CYS A 168 13.31 -1.39 18.46
CA CYS A 168 13.76 -0.02 18.74
C CYS A 168 13.01 1.05 17.93
N TRP A 169 12.63 2.17 18.56
CA TRP A 169 11.95 3.28 17.90
C TRP A 169 12.87 4.50 17.75
N GLN A 170 13.96 4.36 16.98
CA GLN A 170 14.94 5.42 16.75
C GLN A 170 14.80 6.02 15.35
N ARG A 171 15.04 7.34 15.22
CA ARG A 171 15.17 7.98 13.89
C ARG A 171 16.44 7.47 13.19
N PRO A 172 16.50 7.43 11.84
CA PRO A 172 17.65 6.91 11.11
C PRO A 172 19.01 7.50 11.53
N GLU A 173 19.01 8.77 11.95
CA GLU A 173 20.20 9.51 12.36
C GLU A 173 20.73 9.10 13.75
N ASP A 174 19.93 8.41 14.56
CA ASP A 174 20.24 8.00 15.95
C ASP A 174 20.37 6.46 16.10
N MET A 175 20.37 5.69 15.01
CA MET A 175 20.39 4.22 15.06
C MET A 175 21.54 3.67 15.91
N THR A 176 21.18 2.83 16.89
CA THR A 176 22.11 2.00 17.67
C THR A 176 21.82 0.49 17.54
N THR A 177 20.95 0.14 16.58
CA THR A 177 20.53 -1.23 16.25
C THR A 177 21.60 -1.97 15.45
N SER A 178 21.51 -3.30 15.35
CA SER A 178 22.50 -4.07 14.57
C SER A 178 22.38 -3.70 13.09
N ARG A 179 23.53 -3.37 12.47
CA ARG A 179 23.65 -3.10 11.03
C ARG A 179 24.59 -4.09 10.35
N GLN A 180 24.53 -5.33 10.81
CA GLN A 180 25.12 -6.48 10.11
C GLN A 180 24.63 -6.49 8.66
N ALA A 181 25.54 -6.79 7.73
CA ALA A 181 25.19 -7.02 6.33
C ALA A 181 25.18 -8.52 6.04
N TYR A 182 24.10 -8.98 5.42
CA TYR A 182 23.89 -10.37 4.98
C TYR A 182 24.06 -10.44 3.47
N ARG A 183 24.51 -11.58 2.95
CA ARG A 183 24.81 -11.76 1.53
C ARG A 183 24.34 -13.11 1.02
N LEU A 184 24.20 -13.18 -0.29
CA LEU A 184 24.09 -14.39 -1.07
C LEU A 184 25.42 -14.68 -1.75
N ASP A 185 25.76 -15.96 -1.87
CA ASP A 185 26.88 -16.46 -2.65
C ASP A 185 26.59 -17.86 -3.19
N HIS A 186 27.53 -18.47 -3.93
CA HIS A 186 27.34 -19.80 -4.53
C HIS A 186 27.10 -20.95 -3.52
N GLN A 187 27.31 -20.73 -2.22
CA GLN A 187 26.98 -21.69 -1.15
C GLN A 187 25.65 -21.34 -0.47
N HIS A 188 25.28 -20.06 -0.48
CA HIS A 188 24.07 -19.50 0.11
C HIS A 188 23.27 -18.72 -0.97
N PRO A 189 22.66 -19.42 -1.95
CA PRO A 189 22.02 -18.80 -3.11
C PRO A 189 20.70 -18.07 -2.78
N GLY A 190 20.27 -17.19 -3.68
CA GLY A 190 18.98 -16.51 -3.60
C GLY A 190 18.57 -15.94 -4.94
N SER A 191 18.07 -16.80 -5.81
CA SER A 191 17.75 -16.52 -7.22
C SER A 191 16.59 -15.56 -7.41
N ASP A 192 15.71 -15.49 -6.41
CA ASP A 192 14.61 -14.53 -6.31
C ASP A 192 15.15 -13.10 -6.14
N LEU A 193 15.95 -12.88 -5.09
CA LEU A 193 16.56 -11.58 -4.83
C LEU A 193 17.60 -11.19 -5.90
N ALA A 194 18.45 -12.12 -6.32
CA ALA A 194 19.42 -11.86 -7.39
C ALA A 194 18.73 -11.59 -8.74
N GLY A 195 17.65 -12.31 -9.05
CA GLY A 195 16.81 -12.08 -10.24
C GLY A 195 16.10 -10.72 -10.21
N GLU A 196 15.46 -10.33 -9.11
CA GLU A 196 14.85 -9.01 -9.02
C GLU A 196 15.90 -7.89 -9.06
N THR A 197 17.08 -8.09 -8.47
CA THR A 197 18.18 -7.11 -8.57
C THR A 197 18.73 -7.02 -10.00
N ALA A 198 18.82 -8.13 -10.73
CA ALA A 198 19.14 -8.14 -12.16
C ALA A 198 18.09 -7.39 -12.98
N ALA A 199 16.79 -7.60 -12.71
CA ALA A 199 15.68 -6.88 -13.33
C ALA A 199 15.76 -5.36 -13.07
N ALA A 200 15.99 -4.97 -11.82
CA ALA A 200 16.13 -3.58 -11.39
C ALA A 200 17.24 -2.86 -12.15
N LEU A 201 18.42 -3.48 -12.25
CA LEU A 201 19.57 -2.93 -12.94
C LEU A 201 19.42 -2.92 -14.47
N ALA A 202 18.76 -3.92 -15.07
CA ALA A 202 18.40 -3.91 -16.49
C ALA A 202 17.42 -2.77 -16.82
N ALA A 203 16.34 -2.63 -16.04
CA ALA A 203 15.35 -1.57 -16.20
C ALA A 203 15.98 -0.18 -16.00
N ALA A 204 16.82 -0.02 -14.98
CA ALA A 204 17.56 1.22 -14.73
C ALA A 204 18.55 1.54 -15.87
N SER A 205 19.23 0.54 -16.46
CA SER A 205 20.14 0.76 -17.59
C SER A 205 19.42 1.45 -18.77
N LEU A 206 18.19 1.06 -19.07
CA LEU A 206 17.37 1.67 -20.13
C LEU A 206 17.01 3.14 -19.84
N VAL A 207 16.75 3.48 -18.57
CA VAL A 207 16.45 4.85 -18.14
C VAL A 207 17.63 5.78 -18.41
N PHE A 208 18.86 5.33 -18.11
CA PHE A 208 20.07 6.14 -18.28
C PHE A 208 20.75 6.00 -19.65
N ARG A 209 20.37 5.02 -20.48
CA ARG A 209 20.98 4.69 -21.78
C ARG A 209 21.19 5.90 -22.71
N ARG A 210 20.38 6.95 -22.60
CA ARG A 210 20.48 8.19 -23.40
C ARG A 210 21.23 9.34 -22.72
N SER A 211 21.25 9.39 -21.40
CA SER A 211 21.81 10.52 -20.63
C SER A 211 23.16 10.22 -19.98
N SER A 212 23.47 8.94 -19.77
CA SER A 212 24.72 8.47 -19.15
C SER A 212 25.07 7.05 -19.67
N PRO A 213 25.51 6.91 -20.94
CA PRO A 213 25.69 5.58 -21.56
C PRO A 213 26.61 4.65 -20.78
N SER A 214 27.81 5.10 -20.40
CA SER A 214 28.78 4.28 -19.64
C SER A 214 28.26 3.83 -18.27
N TYR A 215 27.38 4.63 -17.64
CA TYR A 215 26.71 4.23 -16.41
C TYR A 215 25.65 3.16 -16.68
N ALA A 216 24.86 3.31 -17.75
CA ALA A 216 23.93 2.27 -18.19
C ALA A 216 24.63 0.95 -18.58
N ASP A 217 25.83 1.01 -19.15
CA ASP A 217 26.65 -0.17 -19.42
C ASP A 217 27.14 -0.85 -18.13
N ASN A 218 27.53 -0.07 -17.11
CA ASN A 218 27.87 -0.62 -15.79
C ASN A 218 26.66 -1.30 -15.13
N LEU A 219 25.48 -0.65 -15.12
CA LEU A 219 24.26 -1.27 -14.57
C LEU A 219 23.91 -2.57 -15.32
N LEU A 220 24.05 -2.58 -16.65
CA LEU A 220 23.79 -3.75 -17.47
C LEU A 220 24.81 -4.88 -17.24
N GLN A 221 26.08 -4.57 -16.95
CA GLN A 221 27.09 -5.57 -16.61
C GLN A 221 26.73 -6.28 -15.29
N HIS A 222 26.47 -5.52 -14.21
CA HIS A 222 26.03 -6.09 -12.93
C HIS A 222 24.71 -6.88 -13.09
N SER A 223 23.76 -6.36 -13.90
CA SER A 223 22.49 -7.04 -14.21
C SER A 223 22.69 -8.42 -14.86
N LYS A 224 23.58 -8.52 -15.86
CA LYS A 224 23.89 -9.81 -16.51
C LYS A 224 24.51 -10.80 -15.53
N GLN A 225 25.52 -10.37 -14.77
CA GLN A 225 26.21 -11.21 -13.79
C GLN A 225 25.25 -11.74 -12.72
N LEU A 226 24.36 -10.89 -12.19
CA LEU A 226 23.35 -11.29 -11.21
C LEU A 226 22.31 -12.28 -11.77
N PHE A 227 21.93 -12.15 -13.05
CA PHE A 227 21.06 -13.13 -13.70
C PHE A 227 21.78 -14.48 -13.89
N ASP A 228 23.02 -14.45 -14.36
CA ASP A 228 23.83 -15.66 -14.55
C ASP A 228 24.05 -16.38 -13.20
N PHE A 229 24.34 -15.64 -12.12
CA PHE A 229 24.41 -16.15 -10.74
C PHE A 229 23.08 -16.76 -10.28
N ALA A 230 21.97 -16.04 -10.45
CA ALA A 230 20.63 -16.46 -10.03
C ALA A 230 20.18 -17.76 -10.73
N ASP A 231 20.43 -17.90 -12.02
CA ASP A 231 20.00 -19.06 -12.81
C ASP A 231 20.87 -20.32 -12.55
N LYS A 232 22.17 -20.11 -12.36
CA LYS A 232 23.21 -21.13 -12.15
C LYS A 232 23.16 -21.75 -10.75
N TYR A 233 22.90 -20.94 -9.71
CA TYR A 233 22.82 -21.40 -8.32
C TYR A 233 21.40 -21.18 -7.79
N ARG A 234 20.51 -22.14 -8.07
CA ARG A 234 19.08 -22.00 -7.80
C ARG A 234 18.71 -22.24 -6.33
N GLY A 235 18.16 -21.22 -5.67
CA GLY A 235 17.67 -21.28 -4.29
C GLY A 235 16.85 -20.05 -3.89
N LYS A 236 16.16 -20.10 -2.75
CA LYS A 236 15.45 -18.94 -2.17
C LYS A 236 16.38 -18.15 -1.25
N TYR A 237 16.36 -16.82 -1.33
CA TYR A 237 17.24 -15.99 -0.51
C TYR A 237 16.96 -16.10 1.00
N ASP A 238 15.72 -16.40 1.39
CA ASP A 238 15.27 -16.46 2.80
C ASP A 238 15.49 -17.84 3.46
N ASP A 239 15.98 -18.82 2.72
CA ASP A 239 16.60 -20.04 3.27
C ASP A 239 18.10 -19.80 3.53
N SER A 240 18.74 -18.95 2.72
CA SER A 240 20.13 -18.49 2.89
C SER A 240 20.30 -17.37 3.93
N ILE A 241 19.26 -16.54 4.12
CA ILE A 241 19.22 -15.44 5.09
C ILE A 241 17.93 -15.58 5.94
N PRO A 242 17.91 -16.48 6.94
CA PRO A 242 16.68 -16.80 7.68
C PRO A 242 16.10 -15.63 8.48
N VAL A 243 16.90 -14.62 8.82
CA VAL A 243 16.43 -13.40 9.53
C VAL A 243 15.44 -12.57 8.69
N ALA A 244 15.51 -12.65 7.36
CA ALA A 244 14.58 -11.96 6.47
C ALA A 244 13.18 -12.61 6.47
N LYS A 245 13.07 -13.88 6.87
CA LYS A 245 11.93 -14.76 6.60
C LYS A 245 10.64 -14.34 7.30
N SER A 246 10.74 -13.67 8.45
CA SER A 246 9.62 -13.09 9.20
C SER A 246 9.07 -11.78 8.60
N PHE A 247 9.84 -11.11 7.73
CA PHE A 247 9.51 -9.80 7.17
C PHE A 247 9.18 -9.90 5.67
N TYR A 248 10.09 -10.49 4.90
CA TYR A 248 10.08 -10.56 3.43
C TYR A 248 10.39 -11.97 2.91
N GLY A 249 9.99 -13.00 3.66
CA GLY A 249 10.17 -14.40 3.27
C GLY A 249 9.61 -14.68 1.86
N SER A 250 10.42 -15.33 1.03
CA SER A 250 10.08 -15.72 -0.33
C SER A 250 8.98 -16.77 -0.26
N VAL A 251 7.75 -16.45 -0.65
CA VAL A 251 6.65 -17.42 -0.60
C VAL A 251 6.60 -18.18 -1.92
N ASN A 252 6.52 -17.45 -3.03
CA ASN A 252 6.23 -18.02 -4.35
C ASN A 252 7.44 -18.73 -5.01
N GLY A 253 8.67 -18.43 -4.60
CA GLY A 253 9.88 -19.01 -5.17
C GLY A 253 10.74 -17.96 -5.88
N TYR A 254 11.45 -18.42 -6.91
CA TYR A 254 12.32 -17.61 -7.77
C TYR A 254 11.94 -17.72 -9.27
N GLY A 255 10.84 -18.40 -9.58
CA GLY A 255 10.48 -18.79 -10.94
C GLY A 255 10.11 -17.58 -11.80
N ASP A 256 9.27 -16.70 -11.26
CA ASP A 256 8.90 -15.46 -11.91
C ASP A 256 10.02 -14.43 -11.92
N GLU A 257 10.91 -14.40 -10.92
CA GLU A 257 12.07 -13.50 -10.86
C GLU A 257 13.08 -13.81 -11.95
N LEU A 258 13.36 -15.10 -12.22
CA LEU A 258 14.21 -15.51 -13.34
C LEU A 258 13.58 -15.12 -14.69
N LEU A 259 12.28 -15.36 -14.88
CA LEU A 259 11.57 -14.93 -16.10
C LEU A 259 11.49 -13.39 -16.22
N TRP A 260 11.38 -12.67 -15.11
CA TRP A 260 11.31 -11.21 -15.02
C TRP A 260 12.65 -10.54 -15.33
N ALA A 261 13.73 -11.01 -14.71
CA ALA A 261 15.09 -10.62 -15.03
C ALA A 261 15.39 -10.84 -16.52
N SER A 262 15.02 -12.01 -17.04
CA SER A 262 15.17 -12.37 -18.45
C SER A 262 14.37 -11.45 -19.37
N ALA A 263 13.11 -11.16 -19.06
CA ALA A 263 12.28 -10.21 -19.82
C ALA A 263 12.86 -8.79 -19.82
N TRP A 264 13.40 -8.33 -18.69
CA TRP A 264 14.06 -7.02 -18.58
C TRP A 264 15.40 -6.97 -19.31
N LEU A 265 16.22 -8.02 -19.22
CA LEU A 265 17.46 -8.14 -19.96
C LEU A 265 17.22 -8.18 -21.47
N TYR A 266 16.20 -8.90 -21.95
CA TYR A 266 15.80 -8.83 -23.37
C TYR A 266 15.37 -7.40 -23.77
N GLN A 267 14.52 -6.76 -22.96
CA GLN A 267 14.10 -5.37 -23.20
C GLN A 267 15.27 -4.37 -23.15
N ALA A 268 16.35 -4.67 -22.42
CA ALA A 268 17.55 -3.83 -22.28
C ALA A 268 18.60 -4.04 -23.39
N THR A 269 18.67 -5.24 -23.97
CA THR A 269 19.76 -5.67 -24.88
C THR A 269 19.34 -5.96 -26.32
N ASP A 270 18.07 -6.34 -26.54
CA ASP A 270 17.59 -7.05 -27.75
C ASP A 270 18.30 -8.39 -28.04
N ASP A 271 19.05 -8.92 -27.06
CA ASP A 271 19.80 -10.17 -27.15
C ASP A 271 18.86 -11.37 -27.07
N ARG A 272 18.89 -12.22 -28.11
CA ARG A 272 17.97 -13.36 -28.24
C ARG A 272 18.13 -14.38 -27.14
N HIS A 273 19.30 -14.50 -26.51
CA HIS A 273 19.51 -15.44 -25.41
C HIS A 273 18.44 -15.30 -24.30
N TYR A 274 18.08 -14.05 -23.94
CA TYR A 274 17.06 -13.81 -22.92
C TYR A 274 15.63 -14.04 -23.44
N LEU A 275 15.34 -13.74 -24.71
CA LEU A 275 14.03 -14.09 -25.29
C LEU A 275 13.85 -15.62 -25.40
N ASP A 276 14.91 -16.34 -25.79
CA ASP A 276 14.95 -17.80 -25.83
C ASP A 276 14.78 -18.38 -24.42
N TYR A 277 15.45 -17.82 -23.39
CA TYR A 277 15.27 -18.22 -22.00
C TYR A 277 13.82 -18.01 -21.52
N LEU A 278 13.26 -16.81 -21.72
CA LEU A 278 11.89 -16.43 -21.34
C LEU A 278 10.84 -17.34 -21.99
N ALA A 279 11.05 -17.75 -23.24
CA ALA A 279 10.16 -18.65 -23.95
C ALA A 279 10.33 -20.12 -23.50
N ASN A 280 11.55 -20.63 -23.48
CA ASN A 280 11.84 -22.04 -23.22
C ASN A 280 11.55 -22.44 -21.76
N ASN A 281 11.79 -21.54 -20.79
CA ASN A 281 11.51 -21.80 -19.37
C ASN A 281 10.07 -21.44 -18.96
N GLY A 282 9.28 -20.79 -19.82
CA GLY A 282 8.00 -20.18 -19.44
C GLY A 282 6.96 -21.15 -18.86
N ASP A 283 6.95 -22.42 -19.30
CA ASP A 283 6.09 -23.44 -18.70
C ASP A 283 6.66 -24.03 -17.40
N ALA A 284 7.96 -24.31 -17.39
CA ALA A 284 8.65 -24.93 -16.25
C ALA A 284 8.73 -24.00 -15.02
N LEU A 285 8.85 -22.69 -15.26
CA LEU A 285 8.86 -21.63 -14.26
C LEU A 285 7.51 -20.91 -14.16
N GLY A 286 6.39 -21.56 -14.51
CA GLY A 286 5.03 -21.07 -14.25
C GLY A 286 4.51 -19.91 -15.13
N GLY A 287 5.39 -19.12 -15.76
CA GLY A 287 5.08 -17.91 -16.54
C GLY A 287 3.90 -18.00 -17.52
N THR A 288 3.80 -19.08 -18.28
CA THR A 288 2.71 -19.37 -19.23
C THR A 288 1.59 -20.25 -18.67
N GLY A 289 1.79 -20.83 -17.48
CA GLY A 289 0.85 -21.76 -16.84
C GLY A 289 -0.01 -21.09 -15.76
N TRP A 290 0.59 -20.35 -14.85
CA TRP A 290 -0.07 -19.80 -13.67
C TRP A 290 -0.78 -18.47 -13.98
N GLY A 291 -2.05 -18.39 -13.57
CA GLY A 291 -2.80 -17.14 -13.53
C GLY A 291 -2.94 -16.72 -12.08
N THR A 292 -2.25 -15.64 -11.70
CA THR A 292 -2.41 -15.02 -10.38
C THR A 292 -3.24 -13.74 -10.49
N ASN A 293 -3.82 -13.31 -9.38
CA ASN A 293 -4.50 -12.02 -9.23
C ASN A 293 -3.75 -11.09 -8.24
N GLU A 294 -2.44 -11.31 -8.11
CA GLU A 294 -1.51 -10.53 -7.27
C GLU A 294 -0.28 -10.11 -8.09
N PHE A 295 0.22 -8.90 -7.83
CA PHE A 295 1.50 -8.40 -8.32
C PHE A 295 2.13 -7.52 -7.23
N GLY A 296 3.41 -7.73 -6.93
CA GLY A 296 4.09 -7.09 -5.81
C GLY A 296 5.52 -7.62 -5.63
N TRP A 297 6.15 -7.29 -4.49
CA TRP A 297 7.56 -7.61 -4.25
C TRP A 297 7.87 -9.12 -4.17
N ASP A 298 6.89 -10.00 -3.96
CA ASP A 298 7.01 -11.47 -3.94
C ASP A 298 6.37 -12.16 -5.16
N VAL A 299 5.72 -11.41 -6.06
CA VAL A 299 4.96 -11.97 -7.19
C VAL A 299 5.09 -11.08 -8.42
N LYS A 300 5.89 -11.54 -9.40
CA LYS A 300 6.19 -10.83 -10.64
C LYS A 300 5.42 -11.36 -11.85
N TYR A 301 4.78 -12.54 -11.76
CA TYR A 301 4.07 -13.19 -12.89
C TYR A 301 3.27 -12.24 -13.81
N PRO A 302 2.37 -11.35 -13.32
CA PRO A 302 1.62 -10.46 -14.20
C PRO A 302 2.49 -9.40 -14.88
N GLY A 303 3.57 -8.96 -14.24
CA GLY A 303 4.58 -8.08 -14.84
C GLY A 303 5.31 -8.77 -15.99
N VAL A 304 5.79 -10.01 -15.78
CA VAL A 304 6.38 -10.86 -16.84
C VAL A 304 5.41 -11.03 -18.01
N GLN A 305 4.15 -11.34 -17.72
CA GLN A 305 3.10 -11.58 -18.71
C GLN A 305 2.78 -10.33 -19.53
N VAL A 306 2.74 -9.15 -18.91
CA VAL A 306 2.56 -7.85 -19.61
C VAL A 306 3.79 -7.48 -20.46
N LEU A 307 5.03 -7.77 -20.01
CA LEU A 307 6.24 -7.56 -20.82
C LEU A 307 6.34 -8.54 -22.00
N ALA A 308 6.04 -9.83 -21.80
CA ALA A 308 5.99 -10.81 -22.88
C ALA A 308 4.92 -10.44 -23.92
N ALA A 309 3.76 -9.95 -23.48
CA ALA A 309 2.73 -9.39 -24.37
C ALA A 309 3.20 -8.12 -25.11
N LYS A 310 4.00 -7.24 -24.46
CA LYS A 310 4.64 -6.08 -25.11
C LYS A 310 5.48 -6.51 -26.31
N PHE A 311 6.32 -7.53 -26.14
CA PHE A 311 7.20 -8.03 -27.21
C PHE A 311 6.40 -8.62 -28.36
N LEU A 312 5.33 -9.37 -28.08
CA LEU A 312 4.40 -9.88 -29.10
C LEU A 312 3.73 -8.75 -29.89
N LEU A 313 3.14 -7.78 -29.19
CA LEU A 313 2.44 -6.62 -29.79
C LEU A 313 3.38 -5.67 -30.57
N GLN A 314 4.69 -5.77 -30.34
CA GLN A 314 5.73 -5.05 -31.10
C GLN A 314 6.30 -5.87 -32.28
N GLY A 315 5.86 -7.11 -32.50
CA GLY A 315 6.43 -8.01 -33.50
C GLY A 315 7.81 -8.59 -33.13
N LYS A 316 8.28 -8.37 -31.89
CA LYS A 316 9.59 -8.80 -31.38
C LYS A 316 9.66 -10.27 -30.96
N ALA A 317 8.53 -10.99 -30.96
CA ALA A 317 8.47 -12.38 -30.50
C ALA A 317 9.25 -13.39 -31.38
N GLY A 318 9.50 -13.07 -32.66
CA GLY A 318 10.19 -13.98 -33.59
C GLY A 318 9.53 -15.36 -33.65
N GLN A 319 10.33 -16.42 -33.53
CA GLN A 319 9.86 -17.82 -33.50
C GLN A 319 8.97 -18.13 -32.29
N HIS A 320 9.08 -17.37 -31.20
CA HIS A 320 8.40 -17.63 -29.92
C HIS A 320 7.01 -17.01 -29.82
N ALA A 321 6.44 -16.52 -30.93
CA ALA A 321 5.12 -15.88 -30.97
C ALA A 321 4.01 -16.74 -30.33
N ALA A 322 4.05 -18.06 -30.49
CA ALA A 322 3.09 -18.97 -29.86
C ALA A 322 3.21 -19.02 -28.32
N VAL A 323 4.43 -18.94 -27.76
CA VAL A 323 4.67 -18.92 -26.31
C VAL A 323 4.31 -17.57 -25.72
N LEU A 324 4.72 -16.47 -26.37
CA LEU A 324 4.36 -15.12 -25.93
C LEU A 324 2.85 -14.84 -26.05
N ALA A 325 2.13 -15.51 -26.96
CA ALA A 325 0.66 -15.48 -26.99
C ALA A 325 0.01 -16.21 -25.79
N ARG A 326 0.70 -17.15 -25.14
CA ARG A 326 0.25 -17.79 -23.89
C ARG A 326 0.51 -16.89 -22.68
N TYR A 327 1.66 -16.21 -22.64
CA TYR A 327 1.89 -15.13 -21.67
C TYR A 327 0.81 -14.03 -21.79
N GLN A 328 0.47 -13.62 -23.03
CA GLN A 328 -0.59 -12.63 -23.24
C GLN A 328 -1.96 -13.11 -22.72
N GLN A 329 -2.31 -14.39 -22.88
CA GLN A 329 -3.56 -14.93 -22.30
C GLN A 329 -3.59 -14.82 -20.76
N LYS A 330 -2.43 -14.90 -20.09
CA LYS A 330 -2.36 -14.71 -18.63
C LYS A 330 -2.39 -13.23 -18.22
N ALA A 331 -1.79 -12.34 -19.02
CA ALA A 331 -1.95 -10.89 -18.86
C ALA A 331 -3.42 -10.46 -19.05
N ASP A 332 -4.14 -11.04 -20.02
CA ASP A 332 -5.58 -10.87 -20.19
C ASP A 332 -6.34 -11.38 -18.95
N VAL A 333 -6.04 -12.58 -18.43
CA VAL A 333 -6.68 -13.10 -17.20
C VAL A 333 -6.46 -12.20 -15.99
N PHE A 334 -5.25 -11.67 -15.76
CA PHE A 334 -4.99 -10.70 -14.69
C PHE A 334 -5.79 -9.40 -14.89
N ALA A 335 -5.77 -8.85 -16.10
CA ALA A 335 -6.52 -7.64 -16.45
C ALA A 335 -8.04 -7.83 -16.24
N CYS A 336 -8.56 -9.00 -16.59
CA CYS A 336 -9.96 -9.37 -16.44
C CYS A 336 -10.37 -9.67 -14.99
N SER A 337 -9.50 -10.28 -14.18
CA SER A 337 -9.79 -10.56 -12.75
C SER A 337 -9.85 -9.26 -11.94
N CYS A 338 -8.99 -8.29 -12.27
CA CYS A 338 -9.12 -6.93 -11.74
C CYS A 338 -10.44 -6.26 -12.16
N LEU A 339 -10.93 -6.48 -13.39
CA LEU A 339 -12.20 -5.92 -13.86
C LEU A 339 -13.46 -6.60 -13.29
N GLY A 340 -13.35 -7.81 -12.72
CA GLY A 340 -14.53 -8.61 -12.35
C GLY A 340 -15.16 -9.36 -13.53
N LYS A 341 -14.33 -9.81 -14.49
CA LYS A 341 -14.76 -10.41 -15.78
C LYS A 341 -14.25 -11.83 -16.02
N VAL A 342 -13.65 -12.48 -15.01
CA VAL A 342 -13.27 -13.91 -15.08
C VAL A 342 -14.42 -14.79 -14.60
N GLY A 343 -15.12 -14.40 -13.53
CA GLY A 343 -16.14 -15.22 -12.88
C GLY A 343 -15.57 -16.39 -12.08
N GLY A 344 -16.47 -17.25 -11.58
CA GLY A 344 -16.09 -18.51 -10.91
C GLY A 344 -15.27 -18.37 -9.62
N GLY A 345 -15.14 -17.15 -9.06
CA GLY A 345 -14.28 -16.86 -7.91
C GLY A 345 -12.83 -16.49 -8.26
N GLY A 346 -12.49 -16.35 -9.55
CA GLY A 346 -11.15 -15.94 -9.99
C GLY A 346 -10.88 -14.42 -9.94
N ASP A 347 -11.92 -13.61 -9.73
CA ASP A 347 -11.83 -12.15 -9.72
C ASP A 347 -11.18 -11.60 -8.43
N VAL A 348 -10.61 -10.39 -8.51
CA VAL A 348 -10.09 -9.67 -7.34
C VAL A 348 -11.27 -9.14 -6.52
N ALA A 349 -11.28 -9.41 -5.21
CA ALA A 349 -12.32 -8.92 -4.31
C ALA A 349 -12.33 -7.37 -4.24
N ARG A 350 -13.44 -6.80 -3.78
CA ARG A 350 -13.60 -5.35 -3.65
C ARG A 350 -14.22 -4.94 -2.32
N THR A 351 -13.80 -3.78 -1.82
CA THR A 351 -14.51 -3.09 -0.74
C THR A 351 -15.86 -2.54 -1.24
N PRO A 352 -16.83 -2.25 -0.36
CA PRO A 352 -18.05 -1.52 -0.71
C PRO A 352 -17.83 -0.21 -1.49
N GLY A 353 -16.74 0.52 -1.21
CA GLY A 353 -16.32 1.72 -1.93
C GLY A 353 -15.57 1.47 -3.25
N GLY A 354 -15.40 0.21 -3.66
CA GLY A 354 -14.87 -0.17 -4.97
C GLY A 354 -13.34 -0.30 -5.07
N LEU A 355 -12.61 -0.22 -3.96
CA LEU A 355 -11.18 -0.51 -3.90
C LEU A 355 -10.93 -2.01 -4.16
N LEU A 356 -9.94 -2.35 -4.97
CA LEU A 356 -9.43 -3.72 -5.11
C LEU A 356 -8.83 -4.17 -3.76
N TYR A 357 -9.28 -5.33 -3.28
CA TYR A 357 -8.90 -5.84 -1.96
C TYR A 357 -8.32 -7.26 -2.07
N LYS A 358 -7.16 -7.46 -1.43
CA LYS A 358 -6.38 -8.70 -1.51
C LYS A 358 -6.03 -9.30 -0.15
N ARG A 359 -5.62 -8.48 0.82
CA ARG A 359 -5.29 -8.86 2.21
C ARG A 359 -5.31 -7.63 3.12
N SER A 360 -5.38 -7.84 4.45
CA SER A 360 -5.52 -6.73 5.42
C SER A 360 -4.25 -5.93 5.69
N TRP A 361 -3.07 -6.54 5.59
CA TRP A 361 -1.79 -5.85 5.76
C TRP A 361 -1.36 -5.20 4.43
N ASN A 362 -1.14 -3.88 4.45
CA ASN A 362 -0.66 -3.08 3.32
C ASN A 362 -1.35 -3.43 2.00
N ASN A 363 -2.68 -3.33 1.97
CA ASN A 363 -3.47 -3.65 0.78
C ASN A 363 -3.12 -2.74 -0.41
N LEU A 364 -2.76 -1.48 -0.16
CA LEU A 364 -2.49 -0.52 -1.23
C LEU A 364 -1.27 -0.86 -2.10
N GLN A 365 -0.34 -1.72 -1.65
CA GLN A 365 0.73 -2.24 -2.53
C GLN A 365 0.16 -2.96 -3.77
N PHE A 366 -0.87 -3.80 -3.58
CA PHE A 366 -1.49 -4.57 -4.64
C PHE A 366 -2.37 -3.68 -5.53
N VAL A 367 -3.00 -2.67 -4.92
CA VAL A 367 -3.81 -1.67 -5.64
C VAL A 367 -2.94 -0.82 -6.56
N THR A 368 -1.80 -0.31 -6.09
CA THR A 368 -0.91 0.52 -6.91
C THR A 368 -0.19 -0.32 -7.98
N GLY A 369 0.29 -1.52 -7.63
CA GLY A 369 0.85 -2.48 -8.58
C GLY A 369 -0.13 -2.88 -9.70
N ALA A 370 -1.35 -3.29 -9.35
CA ALA A 370 -2.38 -3.62 -10.34
C ALA A 370 -2.78 -2.41 -11.19
N SER A 371 -2.95 -1.22 -10.59
CA SER A 371 -3.27 0.01 -11.32
C SER A 371 -2.20 0.37 -12.35
N PHE A 372 -0.92 0.12 -12.02
CA PHE A 372 0.19 0.30 -12.94
C PHE A 372 0.13 -0.68 -14.11
N LEU A 373 0.01 -1.98 -13.86
CA LEU A 373 -0.10 -2.98 -14.93
C LEU A 373 -1.30 -2.75 -15.84
N LEU A 374 -2.47 -2.38 -15.27
CA LEU A 374 -3.67 -2.04 -16.03
C LEU A 374 -3.46 -0.83 -16.95
N ALA A 375 -2.77 0.23 -16.46
CA ALA A 375 -2.47 1.41 -17.27
C ALA A 375 -1.43 1.11 -18.38
N VAL A 376 -0.37 0.37 -18.06
CA VAL A 376 0.69 0.00 -19.02
C VAL A 376 0.14 -0.94 -20.08
N TYR A 377 -0.59 -1.99 -19.69
CA TYR A 377 -1.17 -2.95 -20.62
C TYR A 377 -2.25 -2.31 -21.51
N SER A 378 -3.06 -1.37 -20.98
CA SER A 378 -3.95 -0.52 -21.79
C SER A 378 -3.22 0.20 -22.92
N ASP A 379 -2.11 0.88 -22.60
CA ASP A 379 -1.33 1.60 -23.62
C ASP A 379 -0.60 0.64 -24.58
N HIS A 380 -0.19 -0.55 -24.13
CA HIS A 380 0.42 -1.58 -24.98
C HIS A 380 -0.56 -2.11 -26.02
N LEU A 381 -1.75 -2.55 -25.59
CA LEU A 381 -2.82 -3.03 -26.46
C LEU A 381 -3.20 -1.96 -27.50
N ARG A 382 -3.33 -0.70 -27.07
CA ARG A 382 -3.62 0.44 -27.97
C ARG A 382 -2.53 0.70 -28.99
N ARG A 383 -1.24 0.61 -28.62
CA ARG A 383 -0.10 0.76 -29.53
C ARG A 383 -0.05 -0.40 -30.54
N GLY A 384 -0.29 -1.64 -30.08
CA GLY A 384 -0.41 -2.85 -30.90
C GLY A 384 -1.73 -2.98 -31.67
N ARG A 385 -2.61 -1.96 -31.62
CA ARG A 385 -3.94 -1.92 -32.27
C ARG A 385 -4.92 -3.01 -31.85
N GLN A 386 -4.67 -3.70 -30.73
CA GLN A 386 -5.58 -4.70 -30.18
C GLN A 386 -6.75 -4.00 -29.46
N ALA A 387 -7.95 -4.13 -30.02
CA ALA A 387 -9.15 -3.43 -29.54
C ALA A 387 -9.79 -4.07 -28.29
N THR A 388 -9.49 -5.35 -27.99
CA THR A 388 -10.14 -6.13 -26.94
C THR A 388 -9.16 -7.02 -26.14
N VAL A 389 -9.50 -7.22 -24.88
CA VAL A 389 -8.93 -8.16 -23.91
C VAL A 389 -9.88 -9.36 -23.83
N ARG A 390 -9.34 -10.59 -23.84
CA ARG A 390 -10.13 -11.83 -23.84
C ARG A 390 -10.44 -12.29 -22.41
N CYS A 391 -11.52 -11.78 -21.85
CA CYS A 391 -12.06 -12.26 -20.58
C CYS A 391 -13.05 -13.43 -20.77
N SER A 392 -13.21 -14.27 -19.74
CA SER A 392 -14.09 -15.43 -19.77
C SER A 392 -15.59 -15.08 -19.77
N ALA A 393 -15.99 -13.99 -19.11
CA ALA A 393 -17.39 -13.57 -19.03
C ALA A 393 -17.79 -12.66 -20.22
N GLU A 394 -17.11 -11.53 -20.40
CA GLU A 394 -17.32 -10.62 -21.53
C GLU A 394 -16.03 -9.87 -21.93
N PRO A 395 -15.75 -9.65 -23.23
CA PRO A 395 -14.55 -8.93 -23.66
C PRO A 395 -14.46 -7.52 -23.05
N ALA A 396 -13.27 -7.13 -22.59
CA ALA A 396 -13.01 -5.78 -22.12
C ALA A 396 -12.21 -4.96 -23.15
N ARG A 397 -12.34 -3.64 -23.11
CA ARG A 397 -11.57 -2.70 -23.93
C ARG A 397 -10.37 -2.15 -23.14
N PRO A 398 -9.26 -1.78 -23.80
CA PRO A 398 -8.14 -1.11 -23.13
C PRO A 398 -8.55 0.15 -22.34
N SER A 399 -9.62 0.84 -22.76
CA SER A 399 -10.19 1.98 -22.03
C SER A 399 -10.75 1.63 -20.65
N GLU A 400 -11.27 0.41 -20.46
CA GLU A 400 -11.81 -0.05 -19.16
C GLU A 400 -10.67 -0.32 -18.18
N LEU A 401 -9.55 -0.89 -18.63
CA LEU A 401 -8.35 -1.08 -17.81
C LEU A 401 -7.83 0.27 -17.26
N LEU A 402 -7.73 1.28 -18.13
CA LEU A 402 -7.28 2.61 -17.74
C LEU A 402 -8.32 3.36 -16.88
N ALA A 403 -9.61 3.08 -17.05
CA ALA A 403 -10.67 3.63 -16.20
C ALA A 403 -10.63 3.01 -14.79
N LEU A 404 -10.35 1.71 -14.66
CA LEU A 404 -10.13 1.06 -13.38
C LEU A 404 -8.85 1.59 -12.71
N ALA A 405 -7.72 1.64 -13.43
CA ALA A 405 -6.48 2.22 -12.91
C ALA A 405 -6.68 3.66 -12.40
N ARG A 406 -7.48 4.46 -13.11
CA ARG A 406 -7.90 5.79 -12.63
C ARG A 406 -8.73 5.71 -11.35
N SER A 407 -9.79 4.89 -11.29
CA SER A 407 -10.67 4.86 -10.11
C SER A 407 -9.96 4.40 -8.84
N GLN A 408 -8.97 3.50 -8.96
CA GLN A 408 -8.13 3.09 -7.85
C GLN A 408 -7.21 4.21 -7.35
N VAL A 409 -6.58 4.97 -8.27
CA VAL A 409 -5.80 6.16 -7.89
C VAL A 409 -6.69 7.25 -7.30
N ASP A 410 -7.87 7.49 -7.87
CA ASP A 410 -8.82 8.47 -7.35
C ASP A 410 -9.29 8.09 -5.94
N TYR A 411 -9.50 6.80 -5.67
CA TYR A 411 -9.79 6.28 -4.32
C TYR A 411 -8.62 6.59 -3.35
N ILE A 412 -7.37 6.33 -3.75
CA ILE A 412 -6.16 6.66 -2.95
C ILE A 412 -6.06 8.17 -2.69
N LEU A 413 -6.42 8.99 -3.67
CA LEU A 413 -6.35 10.47 -3.57
C LEU A 413 -7.56 11.10 -2.87
N GLY A 414 -8.60 10.32 -2.53
CA GLY A 414 -9.69 10.73 -1.62
C GLY A 414 -11.11 10.47 -2.09
N SER A 415 -11.31 9.96 -3.31
CA SER A 415 -12.62 9.58 -3.85
C SER A 415 -13.07 8.22 -3.31
N ASN A 416 -13.25 8.15 -2.00
CA ASN A 416 -13.62 6.94 -1.24
C ASN A 416 -14.69 7.28 -0.18
N PRO A 417 -15.33 6.29 0.47
CA PRO A 417 -16.40 6.52 1.45
C PRO A 417 -15.99 7.37 2.67
N ARG A 418 -14.70 7.54 2.97
CA ARG A 418 -14.21 8.37 4.07
C ARG A 418 -13.99 9.83 3.68
N GLY A 419 -13.90 10.16 2.38
CA GLY A 419 -13.54 11.49 1.89
C GLY A 419 -12.14 11.95 2.36
N MET A 420 -11.16 11.03 2.31
CA MET A 420 -9.83 11.17 2.90
C MET A 420 -8.80 10.51 1.99
N SER A 421 -7.72 11.21 1.64
CA SER A 421 -6.62 10.57 0.89
C SER A 421 -5.86 9.61 1.78
N TYR A 422 -5.31 8.54 1.19
CA TYR A 422 -4.33 7.65 1.80
C TYR A 422 -2.87 8.00 1.42
N MET A 423 -2.67 9.14 0.74
CA MET A 423 -1.36 9.75 0.52
C MET A 423 -1.15 10.88 1.55
N VAL A 424 -0.11 10.75 2.37
CA VAL A 424 0.28 11.76 3.37
C VAL A 424 0.58 13.09 2.68
N GLY A 425 0.06 14.20 3.21
CA GLY A 425 0.26 15.55 2.67
C GLY A 425 -0.53 15.89 1.39
N TYR A 426 -1.43 15.00 0.93
CA TYR A 426 -2.32 15.26 -0.21
C TYR A 426 -3.79 15.43 0.22
N GLY A 427 -4.49 16.37 -0.44
CA GLY A 427 -5.86 16.74 -0.09
C GLY A 427 -5.98 17.50 1.24
N GLU A 428 -7.21 17.72 1.70
CA GLU A 428 -7.52 18.40 2.98
C GLU A 428 -7.48 17.44 4.18
N ARG A 429 -7.61 16.12 3.93
CA ARG A 429 -7.68 15.07 4.94
C ARG A 429 -6.83 13.89 4.50
N TYR A 430 -5.79 13.58 5.27
CA TYR A 430 -4.80 12.53 5.05
C TYR A 430 -4.26 11.99 6.39
N PRO A 431 -3.58 10.83 6.44
CA PRO A 431 -3.04 10.25 7.67
C PRO A 431 -2.04 11.17 8.36
N GLN A 432 -2.19 11.40 9.67
CA GLN A 432 -1.26 12.15 10.50
C GLN A 432 -0.33 11.23 11.31
N HIS A 433 -0.66 9.94 11.42
CA HIS A 433 -0.03 8.97 12.31
C HIS A 433 0.54 7.75 11.57
N ALA A 434 1.09 7.95 10.37
CA ALA A 434 1.80 6.89 9.64
C ALA A 434 2.85 6.21 10.54
N HIS A 435 2.94 4.87 10.45
CA HIS A 435 3.95 4.08 11.14
C HIS A 435 5.30 4.33 10.46
N HIS A 436 6.07 5.28 10.98
CA HIS A 436 7.38 5.62 10.45
C HIS A 436 8.24 6.32 11.51
N ARG A 437 9.37 5.71 11.88
CA ARG A 437 10.27 6.18 12.96
C ARG A 437 10.75 7.61 12.70
N GLY A 438 11.37 7.87 11.54
CA GLY A 438 11.88 9.18 11.17
C GLY A 438 10.81 10.28 11.01
N ALA A 439 9.53 9.94 10.94
CA ALA A 439 8.44 10.92 10.82
C ALA A 439 7.81 11.25 12.18
N SER A 440 7.64 10.21 13.01
CA SER A 440 7.05 10.28 14.35
C SER A 440 7.95 10.91 15.41
N ILE A 441 9.28 10.91 15.19
CA ILE A 441 10.29 11.48 16.08
C ILE A 441 10.72 12.85 15.53
N VAL A 442 10.98 13.83 16.41
CA VAL A 442 11.48 15.15 16.00
C VAL A 442 12.81 15.06 15.22
N SER A 443 12.92 15.81 14.13
CA SER A 443 14.15 15.89 13.31
C SER A 443 15.39 16.22 14.14
N VAL A 444 16.51 15.54 13.84
CA VAL A 444 17.84 15.83 14.41
C VAL A 444 18.27 17.30 14.21
N LYS A 445 17.77 17.97 13.15
CA LYS A 445 18.08 19.37 12.87
C LYS A 445 17.27 20.35 13.72
N ALA A 446 16.13 19.92 14.26
CA ALA A 446 15.28 20.71 15.16
C ALA A 446 15.57 20.41 16.64
N ASN A 447 15.92 19.17 16.97
CA ASN A 447 16.47 18.79 18.26
C ASN A 447 17.57 17.71 18.08
N PRO A 448 18.86 18.08 18.24
CA PRO A 448 19.99 17.16 18.09
C PRO A 448 20.21 16.25 19.30
N ALA A 449 19.39 16.34 20.35
CA ALA A 449 19.44 15.38 21.46
C ALA A 449 19.16 13.95 20.94
N PHE A 450 19.95 12.99 21.42
CA PHE A 450 19.88 11.58 21.04
C PHE A 450 18.61 10.92 21.60
N VAL A 451 17.92 10.15 20.76
CA VAL A 451 16.74 9.36 21.10
C VAL A 451 17.13 7.89 21.16
N SER A 452 17.21 7.32 22.37
CA SER A 452 17.57 5.92 22.55
C SER A 452 16.48 4.95 22.06
N CYS A 453 16.89 3.70 21.83
CA CYS A 453 16.03 2.58 21.42
C CYS A 453 14.67 2.51 22.14
N LYS A 454 14.65 2.71 23.47
CA LYS A 454 13.43 2.57 24.30
C LYS A 454 12.78 3.92 24.62
N ASP A 455 13.54 5.01 24.76
CA ASP A 455 12.98 6.37 24.92
C ASP A 455 12.12 6.75 23.72
N GLY A 456 12.48 6.27 22.52
CA GLY A 456 11.69 6.33 21.30
C GLY A 456 10.24 5.85 21.47
N TYR A 457 10.04 4.70 22.10
CA TYR A 457 8.70 4.15 22.34
C TYR A 457 7.92 4.98 23.35
N VAL A 458 8.58 5.33 24.47
CA VAL A 458 7.98 6.07 25.59
C VAL A 458 7.57 7.49 25.17
N SER A 459 8.39 8.16 24.36
CA SER A 459 8.23 9.60 24.05
C SER A 459 7.56 9.89 22.70
N TRP A 460 7.69 9.00 21.70
CA TRP A 460 7.29 9.29 20.32
C TRP A 460 6.30 8.27 19.75
N PHE A 461 6.52 6.96 19.93
CA PHE A 461 5.62 5.95 19.37
C PHE A 461 4.18 6.08 19.89
N GLY A 462 4.00 6.15 21.21
CA GLY A 462 2.70 6.31 21.86
C GLY A 462 2.13 7.73 21.84
N ARG A 463 2.80 8.71 21.23
CA ARG A 463 2.42 10.13 21.32
C ARG A 463 1.07 10.40 20.61
N PRO A 464 0.04 10.95 21.30
CA PRO A 464 -1.29 11.18 20.70
C PRO A 464 -1.38 12.29 19.65
N GLY A 465 -0.29 13.04 19.45
CA GLY A 465 -0.19 14.03 18.38
C GLY A 465 0.35 13.41 17.10
N GLY A 466 -0.04 14.02 15.97
CA GLY A 466 0.48 13.68 14.64
C GLY A 466 2.01 13.71 14.57
N ASN A 467 2.54 13.02 13.57
CA ASN A 467 3.96 12.92 13.30
C ASN A 467 4.57 14.33 13.09
N PRO A 468 5.58 14.74 13.89
CA PRO A 468 6.14 16.09 13.84
C PRO A 468 6.81 16.43 12.50
N ASN A 469 7.29 15.43 11.75
CA ASN A 469 7.84 15.64 10.41
C ASN A 469 6.82 15.12 9.36
N LEU A 470 6.40 15.97 8.43
CA LEU A 470 5.51 15.56 7.34
C LEU A 470 6.23 14.61 6.38
N LEU A 471 5.75 13.36 6.32
CA LEU A 471 6.24 12.31 5.43
C LEU A 471 5.59 12.43 4.04
N ASP A 472 5.85 13.56 3.38
CA ASP A 472 5.05 14.02 2.26
C ASP A 472 5.05 13.05 1.06
N GLY A 473 3.85 12.68 0.61
CA GLY A 473 3.62 11.77 -0.52
C GLY A 473 3.66 10.28 -0.23
N ALA A 474 3.95 9.85 1.00
CA ALA A 474 3.92 8.44 1.36
C ALA A 474 2.49 7.86 1.27
N VAL A 475 2.34 6.68 0.67
CA VAL A 475 1.07 5.95 0.64
C VAL A 475 1.05 4.89 1.73
N VAL A 476 0.13 5.04 2.68
CA VAL A 476 -0.07 4.09 3.78
C VAL A 476 -0.68 2.77 3.29
N GLY A 477 -0.69 1.74 4.13
CA GLY A 477 -1.28 0.43 3.84
C GLY A 477 -2.77 0.45 3.45
N GLY A 478 -3.52 1.44 3.95
CA GLY A 478 -4.88 1.76 3.54
C GLY A 478 -5.98 1.09 4.38
N PRO A 479 -7.26 1.17 3.94
CA PRO A 479 -8.40 0.66 4.69
C PRO A 479 -8.51 -0.87 4.62
N HIS A 480 -9.23 -1.45 5.57
CA HIS A 480 -9.62 -2.88 5.52
C HIS A 480 -10.83 -3.11 4.58
N GLU A 481 -11.38 -4.33 4.55
CA GLU A 481 -12.34 -4.80 3.53
C GLU A 481 -13.69 -4.04 3.49
N ARG A 482 -13.92 -3.11 4.42
CA ARG A 482 -15.15 -2.32 4.57
C ARG A 482 -14.96 -0.81 4.40
N ASP A 483 -13.85 -0.40 3.76
CA ASP A 483 -13.46 1.00 3.56
C ASP A 483 -13.16 1.79 4.86
N ASP A 484 -13.13 1.13 6.01
CA ASP A 484 -12.79 1.73 7.31
C ASP A 484 -11.27 1.77 7.52
N PHE A 485 -10.80 2.85 8.16
CA PHE A 485 -9.37 3.16 8.35
C PHE A 485 -9.14 3.89 9.67
N ALA A 486 -8.21 3.39 10.48
CA ALA A 486 -7.79 4.01 11.73
C ALA A 486 -6.37 4.59 11.61
N ASP A 487 -6.27 5.92 11.60
CA ASP A 487 -5.01 6.68 11.57
C ASP A 487 -4.30 6.62 12.93
N GLU A 488 -3.78 5.45 13.27
CA GLU A 488 -3.12 5.14 14.55
C GLU A 488 -1.72 4.56 14.29
N ARG A 489 -0.69 5.09 14.96
CA ARG A 489 0.73 4.75 14.69
C ARG A 489 1.10 3.30 15.00
N ASN A 490 0.34 2.64 15.86
CA ASN A 490 0.46 1.22 16.19
C ASN A 490 -0.39 0.30 15.27
N ASN A 491 -1.24 0.85 14.40
CA ASN A 491 -2.05 0.11 13.43
C ASN A 491 -1.30 -0.13 12.11
N TYR A 492 -0.08 -0.69 12.20
CA TYR A 492 0.85 -0.85 11.06
C TYR A 492 0.19 -1.51 9.85
N GLN A 493 -0.70 -2.51 10.02
CA GLN A 493 -1.43 -3.13 8.92
C GLN A 493 -2.08 -2.12 7.95
N GLN A 494 -2.55 -0.97 8.47
CA GLN A 494 -3.15 0.11 7.70
C GLN A 494 -2.25 1.36 7.59
N THR A 495 -1.43 1.67 8.60
CA THR A 495 -0.64 2.92 8.67
C THR A 495 0.84 2.77 8.30
N GLU A 496 1.33 1.55 8.05
CA GLU A 496 2.66 1.32 7.45
C GLU A 496 2.76 2.02 6.10
N VAL A 497 3.93 2.56 5.80
CA VAL A 497 4.29 3.12 4.49
C VAL A 497 5.44 2.29 3.95
N ALA A 498 5.43 1.96 2.66
CA ALA A 498 6.49 1.17 2.06
C ALA A 498 6.95 1.75 0.72
N THR A 499 8.24 1.64 0.44
CA THR A 499 8.87 2.09 -0.82
C THR A 499 8.13 1.56 -2.07
N TYR A 500 7.77 0.28 -2.07
CA TYR A 500 7.06 -0.38 -3.17
C TYR A 500 5.58 0.00 -3.31
N ASN A 501 4.97 0.71 -2.34
CA ASN A 501 3.63 1.28 -2.53
C ASN A 501 3.66 2.43 -3.55
N ASN A 502 4.69 3.28 -3.47
CA ASN A 502 4.85 4.50 -4.25
C ASN A 502 5.44 4.24 -5.65
N ALA A 503 6.32 3.25 -5.79
CA ALA A 503 7.09 2.97 -7.01
C ALA A 503 6.24 2.69 -8.28
N PRO A 504 5.19 1.85 -8.23
CA PRO A 504 4.23 1.75 -9.34
C PRO A 504 3.32 2.99 -9.44
N LEU A 505 2.96 3.61 -8.31
CA LEU A 505 2.01 4.72 -8.29
C LEU A 505 2.52 5.96 -9.04
N MET A 506 3.81 6.31 -8.91
CA MET A 506 4.38 7.45 -9.65
C MET A 506 4.24 7.31 -11.18
N GLY A 507 4.29 6.08 -11.71
CA GLY A 507 3.97 5.81 -13.12
C GLY A 507 2.52 6.14 -13.47
N VAL A 508 1.57 5.63 -12.69
CA VAL A 508 0.13 5.89 -12.92
C VAL A 508 -0.21 7.38 -12.79
N LEU A 509 0.34 8.06 -11.77
CA LEU A 509 0.15 9.49 -11.56
C LEU A 509 0.67 10.30 -12.75
N ALA A 510 1.86 10.01 -13.26
CA ALA A 510 2.37 10.62 -14.48
C ALA A 510 1.45 10.33 -15.69
N ARG A 511 0.98 9.09 -15.83
CA ARG A 511 0.09 8.69 -16.92
C ARG A 511 -1.28 9.37 -16.89
N LEU A 512 -1.81 9.66 -15.71
CA LEU A 512 -3.07 10.38 -15.51
C LEU A 512 -2.88 11.91 -15.66
N ALA A 513 -1.77 12.46 -15.16
CA ALA A 513 -1.39 13.88 -15.27
C ALA A 513 -1.14 14.33 -16.73
N GLY A 514 -0.67 13.42 -17.60
CA GLY A 514 -0.51 13.69 -19.03
C GLY A 514 -1.83 13.78 -19.82
N GLY A 515 -2.97 13.49 -19.20
CA GLY A 515 -4.28 13.48 -19.84
C GLY A 515 -4.48 12.34 -20.86
N CYS A 516 -5.56 12.42 -21.63
CA CYS A 516 -5.91 11.46 -22.68
C CYS A 516 -5.47 11.95 -24.09
N GLY A 517 -4.40 12.73 -24.18
CA GLY A 517 -3.89 13.30 -25.43
C GLY A 517 -2.37 13.31 -25.48
N GLY A 518 -1.80 13.00 -26.65
CA GLY A 518 -0.35 12.96 -26.84
C GLY A 518 0.21 14.25 -27.45
N GLY A 519 0.98 15.01 -26.67
CA GLY A 519 2.06 15.85 -27.17
C GLY A 519 1.87 17.36 -27.19
N ARG A 520 3.03 18.05 -27.31
CA ARG A 520 3.27 19.51 -27.26
C ARG A 520 3.00 20.14 -25.88
N GLY A 521 3.78 21.16 -25.54
CA GLY A 521 3.78 21.76 -24.19
C GLY A 521 4.37 23.17 -24.16
N SER A 522 4.44 23.77 -22.97
CA SER A 522 5.07 25.08 -22.71
C SER A 522 5.66 25.13 -21.29
N ARG A 523 6.26 26.25 -20.90
CA ARG A 523 7.23 26.37 -19.79
C ARG A 523 6.66 26.97 -18.49
N LEU A 524 7.13 26.41 -17.36
CA LEU A 524 7.63 27.01 -16.11
C LEU A 524 6.97 28.26 -15.46
N GLY A 525 6.87 28.21 -14.12
CA GLY A 525 6.62 29.34 -13.20
C GLY A 525 5.29 29.23 -12.42
N GLY A 526 5.21 29.46 -11.12
CA GLY A 526 6.23 29.78 -10.10
C GLY A 526 5.67 29.60 -8.66
N HIS A 527 6.52 29.71 -7.62
CA HIS A 527 6.12 29.52 -6.20
C HIS A 527 5.40 30.72 -5.56
N GLN A 528 4.60 30.46 -4.52
CA GLN A 528 4.67 31.18 -3.23
C GLN A 528 4.07 30.35 -2.08
N SER A 529 4.29 30.79 -0.83
CA SER A 529 4.15 30.02 0.44
C SER A 529 3.13 30.63 1.42
N PRO A 530 2.70 29.91 2.49
CA PRO A 530 1.48 30.24 3.25
C PRO A 530 1.71 31.09 4.53
N GLN A 531 0.62 31.36 5.26
CA GLN A 531 0.60 31.96 6.61
C GLN A 531 -0.14 31.06 7.63
N GLU A 532 0.20 31.21 8.91
CA GLU A 532 -0.30 30.44 10.07
C GLU A 532 -1.33 31.24 10.90
N TYR A 533 -2.08 30.57 11.80
CA TYR A 533 -2.68 31.21 12.99
C TYR A 533 -2.86 30.24 14.19
N ASN A 534 -2.79 30.80 15.40
CA ASN A 534 -2.87 30.19 16.75
C ASN A 534 -4.20 30.58 17.47
N ALA A 535 -4.63 30.15 18.68
CA ALA A 535 -4.47 28.94 19.53
C ALA A 535 -5.33 29.08 20.85
N GLY A 536 -5.45 28.03 21.70
CA GLY A 536 -5.99 28.08 23.10
C GLY A 536 -7.47 27.62 23.32
N VAL A 537 -8.05 27.35 24.52
CA VAL A 537 -7.67 27.29 25.98
C VAL A 537 -8.70 26.36 26.72
N ARG A 538 -8.35 25.27 27.46
CA ARG A 538 -8.26 25.06 28.96
C ARG A 538 -9.57 25.32 29.79
N LEU A 539 -10.10 24.45 30.69
CA LEU A 539 -9.69 24.09 32.09
C LEU A 539 -10.51 22.91 32.76
N ALA A 540 -10.23 22.56 34.04
CA ALA A 540 -10.66 21.36 34.85
C ALA A 540 -11.85 21.63 35.85
N ALA A 541 -12.38 20.81 36.80
CA ALA A 541 -12.23 19.43 37.40
C ALA A 541 -13.59 19.04 38.14
N ALA A 542 -13.83 18.19 39.18
CA ALA A 542 -13.10 17.27 40.11
C ALA A 542 -14.06 16.29 40.89
N ASP A 543 -13.53 15.24 41.57
CA ASP A 543 -13.92 14.46 42.81
C ASP A 543 -15.39 13.89 43.02
N ASP A 544 -15.75 12.92 43.90
CA ASP A 544 -15.07 12.12 44.97
C ASP A 544 -15.72 10.71 45.29
N ASP A 545 -15.25 10.00 46.33
CA ASP A 545 -15.39 8.58 46.79
C ASP A 545 -16.79 7.96 47.13
N ALA A 546 -16.86 6.61 47.09
CA ALA A 546 -17.44 5.72 48.14
C ALA A 546 -17.42 4.20 47.76
N SER A 547 -17.03 3.33 48.71
CA SER A 547 -17.37 1.89 48.82
C SER A 547 -17.48 1.07 47.50
N SER A 548 -16.42 0.37 47.09
CA SER A 548 -16.40 -0.38 45.82
C SER A 548 -15.71 -1.76 45.91
N PRO A 549 -16.07 -2.74 45.06
CA PRO A 549 -15.42 -4.06 45.04
C PRO A 549 -13.92 -3.98 44.72
N VAL A 550 -13.15 -5.03 45.08
CA VAL A 550 -11.68 -5.04 44.89
C VAL A 550 -11.27 -4.88 43.42
N VAL A 551 -12.11 -5.33 42.48
CA VAL A 551 -12.04 -4.92 41.07
C VAL A 551 -13.34 -4.19 40.70
N VAL A 552 -13.22 -2.91 40.33
CA VAL A 552 -14.34 -2.00 40.00
C VAL A 552 -14.47 -1.85 38.49
N ILE A 553 -15.69 -1.63 38.00
CA ILE A 553 -15.96 -1.28 36.61
C ILE A 553 -16.69 0.07 36.52
N GLU A 554 -16.14 0.99 35.75
CA GLU A 554 -16.70 2.32 35.48
C GLU A 554 -16.92 2.49 33.97
N GLN A 555 -18.12 2.86 33.54
CA GLN A 555 -18.50 2.97 32.12
C GLN A 555 -18.76 4.42 31.70
N ASN A 556 -17.93 4.97 30.82
CA ASN A 556 -18.01 6.38 30.38
C ASN A 556 -18.26 6.50 28.87
N ALA A 557 -19.27 7.29 28.48
CA ALA A 557 -19.55 7.58 27.07
C ALA A 557 -18.55 8.60 26.51
N THR A 558 -17.54 8.12 25.78
CA THR A 558 -16.43 8.94 25.24
C THR A 558 -16.76 9.65 23.93
N ARG A 559 -17.78 9.18 23.19
CA ARG A 559 -18.24 9.76 21.91
C ARG A 559 -19.66 9.31 21.64
N SER A 560 -20.45 10.14 20.95
CA SER A 560 -21.72 9.74 20.34
C SER A 560 -21.78 10.12 18.86
N TRP A 561 -22.67 9.45 18.11
CA TRP A 561 -23.03 9.77 16.73
C TRP A 561 -24.41 9.18 16.40
N THR A 562 -25.12 9.77 15.46
CA THR A 562 -26.40 9.23 14.97
C THR A 562 -26.17 8.47 13.66
N ARG A 563 -26.74 7.28 13.54
CA ARG A 563 -26.76 6.47 12.31
C ARG A 563 -28.15 5.86 12.14
N ASP A 564 -28.70 5.95 10.94
CA ASP A 564 -29.99 5.33 10.57
C ASP A 564 -31.12 5.67 11.56
N GLY A 565 -31.15 6.94 12.02
CA GLY A 565 -32.10 7.48 12.99
C GLY A 565 -31.84 7.11 14.46
N ARG A 566 -30.83 6.28 14.76
CA ARG A 566 -30.50 5.79 16.11
C ARG A 566 -29.20 6.43 16.63
N MET A 567 -29.18 6.81 17.91
CA MET A 567 -27.98 7.35 18.55
C MET A 567 -27.12 6.22 19.11
N TYR A 568 -25.87 6.19 18.69
CA TYR A 568 -24.83 5.27 19.14
C TYR A 568 -23.78 6.01 19.96
N HIS A 569 -23.17 5.29 20.90
CA HIS A 569 -22.12 5.78 21.77
C HIS A 569 -20.93 4.81 21.77
N ARG A 570 -19.72 5.35 21.91
CA ARG A 570 -18.52 4.59 22.26
C ARG A 570 -18.35 4.68 23.78
N TYR A 571 -18.57 3.57 24.47
CA TYR A 571 -18.30 3.46 25.89
C TYR A 571 -16.85 3.02 26.07
N SER A 572 -16.09 3.79 26.85
CA SER A 572 -14.84 3.33 27.44
C SER A 572 -15.16 2.76 28.81
N VAL A 573 -14.63 1.59 29.09
CA VAL A 573 -14.85 0.86 30.33
C VAL A 573 -13.51 0.74 31.06
N THR A 574 -13.41 1.39 32.21
CA THR A 574 -12.24 1.29 33.08
C THR A 574 -12.47 0.16 34.07
N VAL A 575 -11.51 -0.75 34.16
CA VAL A 575 -11.46 -1.84 35.14
C VAL A 575 -10.33 -1.55 36.11
N THR A 576 -10.66 -1.30 37.39
CA THR A 576 -9.73 -0.79 38.40
C THR A 576 -9.51 -1.82 39.50
N ASN A 577 -8.28 -2.31 39.68
CA ASN A 577 -7.92 -3.11 40.85
C ASN A 577 -7.64 -2.17 42.04
N ARG A 578 -8.62 -2.04 42.94
CA ARG A 578 -8.52 -1.27 44.20
C ARG A 578 -7.97 -2.11 45.37
N SER A 579 -7.39 -3.29 45.11
CA SER A 579 -6.62 -4.05 46.10
C SER A 579 -5.46 -3.22 46.66
N PRO A 580 -5.22 -3.23 48.00
CA PRO A 580 -4.16 -2.44 48.60
C PRO A 580 -2.74 -2.99 48.36
N ALA A 581 -2.60 -4.27 47.95
CA ALA A 581 -1.29 -4.91 47.78
C ALA A 581 -1.24 -6.09 46.78
N LYS A 582 -2.38 -6.73 46.46
CA LYS A 582 -2.42 -7.95 45.62
C LYS A 582 -2.70 -7.68 44.15
N THR A 583 -2.06 -8.45 43.28
CA THR A 583 -2.31 -8.39 41.83
C THR A 583 -3.53 -9.24 41.46
N ALA A 584 -4.38 -8.71 40.58
CA ALA A 584 -5.51 -9.45 40.04
C ALA A 584 -5.11 -10.12 38.72
N GLU A 585 -5.01 -11.45 38.75
CA GLU A 585 -4.81 -12.31 37.57
C GLU A 585 -6.16 -12.82 37.06
N GLU A 586 -6.19 -13.29 35.81
CA GLU A 586 -7.36 -13.98 35.22
C GLU A 586 -8.68 -13.20 35.37
N VAL A 587 -8.62 -11.87 35.16
CA VAL A 587 -9.78 -10.98 35.36
C VAL A 587 -10.80 -11.17 34.24
N HIS A 588 -11.82 -11.98 34.53
CA HIS A 588 -12.91 -12.30 33.62
C HIS A 588 -14.01 -11.25 33.66
N ILE A 589 -14.46 -10.81 32.47
CA ILE A 589 -15.45 -9.75 32.29
C ILE A 589 -16.67 -10.30 31.55
N GLY A 590 -17.85 -10.07 32.12
CA GLY A 590 -19.15 -10.33 31.51
C GLY A 590 -19.67 -9.08 30.80
N VAL A 591 -20.23 -9.28 29.61
CA VAL A 591 -20.83 -8.20 28.80
C VAL A 591 -22.16 -8.69 28.23
N GLY A 592 -23.25 -8.08 28.69
CA GLY A 592 -24.64 -8.40 28.33
C GLY A 592 -25.30 -7.31 27.48
N LYS A 593 -26.39 -7.66 26.79
CA LYS A 593 -27.17 -6.79 25.86
C LYS A 593 -26.41 -6.18 24.67
N LEU A 594 -25.08 -6.33 24.60
CA LEU A 594 -24.26 -5.74 23.54
C LEU A 594 -24.55 -6.35 22.15
N HIS A 595 -24.68 -5.47 21.16
CA HIS A 595 -24.86 -5.80 19.73
C HIS A 595 -23.74 -5.28 18.82
N GLY A 596 -22.65 -4.78 19.40
CA GLY A 596 -21.48 -4.26 18.68
C GLY A 596 -20.18 -4.94 19.11
N PRO A 597 -19.07 -4.66 18.42
CA PRO A 597 -17.74 -5.15 18.81
C PRO A 597 -17.25 -4.60 20.16
N VAL A 598 -16.35 -5.36 20.77
CA VAL A 598 -15.55 -5.02 21.96
C VAL A 598 -14.08 -5.00 21.55
N TRP A 599 -13.30 -4.06 22.07
CA TRP A 599 -11.84 -3.97 21.86
C TRP A 599 -11.13 -3.82 23.20
N GLY A 600 -9.94 -4.40 23.35
CA GLY A 600 -9.16 -4.38 24.60
C GLY A 600 -9.45 -5.55 25.56
N LEU A 601 -10.23 -6.55 25.12
CA LEU A 601 -10.43 -7.82 25.83
C LEU A 601 -10.27 -8.99 24.87
N GLU A 602 -9.81 -10.13 25.39
CA GLU A 602 -9.79 -11.41 24.68
C GLU A 602 -11.07 -12.21 24.95
N ARG A 603 -11.45 -13.09 24.00
CA ARG A 603 -12.61 -13.97 24.15
C ARG A 603 -12.24 -15.23 24.94
N SER A 604 -13.03 -15.53 25.97
CA SER A 604 -12.91 -16.75 26.78
C SER A 604 -14.17 -17.62 26.67
N ARG A 605 -14.13 -18.84 27.23
CA ARG A 605 -15.26 -19.78 27.18
C ARG A 605 -16.56 -19.24 27.82
N TYR A 606 -16.46 -18.32 28.77
CA TYR A 606 -17.59 -17.83 29.59
C TYR A 606 -17.82 -16.32 29.48
N GLY A 607 -17.18 -15.66 28.51
CA GLY A 607 -17.26 -14.20 28.33
C GLY A 607 -15.95 -13.66 27.77
N TYR A 608 -15.38 -12.68 28.46
CA TYR A 608 -14.14 -12.02 28.08
C TYR A 608 -13.09 -12.10 29.20
N VAL A 609 -11.83 -11.79 28.89
CA VAL A 609 -10.74 -11.69 29.86
C VAL A 609 -9.83 -10.51 29.51
N LEU A 610 -9.23 -9.87 30.52
CA LEU A 610 -8.20 -8.85 30.30
C LEU A 610 -6.90 -9.50 29.76
N PRO A 611 -6.25 -8.96 28.72
CA PRO A 611 -5.03 -9.53 28.12
C PRO A 611 -3.78 -9.49 29.02
N SER A 612 -3.87 -8.87 30.20
CA SER A 612 -2.76 -8.66 31.11
C SER A 612 -3.22 -8.77 32.56
N THR A 613 -2.32 -9.19 33.45
CA THR A 613 -2.54 -9.09 34.90
C THR A 613 -2.70 -7.62 35.30
N LEU A 614 -3.46 -7.36 36.38
CA LEU A 614 -3.84 -6.03 36.82
C LEU A 614 -3.30 -5.77 38.24
N PRO A 615 -2.12 -5.13 38.39
CA PRO A 615 -1.50 -4.91 39.70
C PRO A 615 -2.34 -4.03 40.64
N ALA A 616 -2.00 -4.08 41.94
CA ALA A 616 -2.62 -3.24 42.96
C ALA A 616 -2.60 -1.75 42.58
N GLY A 617 -3.75 -1.07 42.71
CA GLY A 617 -3.91 0.35 42.36
C GLY A 617 -3.79 0.67 40.87
N LYS A 618 -3.89 -0.31 39.96
CA LYS A 618 -3.83 -0.10 38.50
C LYS A 618 -5.18 -0.26 37.83
N THR A 619 -5.29 0.40 36.68
CA THR A 619 -6.44 0.36 35.77
C THR A 619 -6.07 -0.29 34.45
N ALA A 620 -6.96 -1.13 33.92
CA ALA A 620 -7.00 -1.46 32.50
C ALA A 620 -8.23 -0.81 31.87
N ALA A 621 -8.20 -0.57 30.56
CA ALA A 621 -9.33 0.00 29.85
C ALA A 621 -9.65 -0.82 28.59
N PHE A 622 -10.94 -1.05 28.38
CA PHE A 622 -11.46 -1.64 27.15
C PHE A 622 -12.62 -0.77 26.62
N ALA A 623 -13.07 -0.99 25.39
CA ALA A 623 -14.14 -0.20 24.80
C ALA A 623 -15.15 -1.06 24.05
N TYR A 624 -16.36 -0.54 23.87
CA TYR A 624 -17.36 -1.08 22.96
C TYR A 624 -18.22 0.03 22.35
N THR A 625 -18.95 -0.28 21.28
CA THR A 625 -19.91 0.65 20.65
C THR A 625 -21.32 0.08 20.68
N HIS A 626 -22.28 0.84 21.21
CA HIS A 626 -23.68 0.41 21.37
C HIS A 626 -24.65 1.58 21.20
N ALA A 627 -25.92 1.29 20.92
CA ALA A 627 -26.99 2.29 21.04
C ALA A 627 -27.35 2.46 22.53
N ALA A 628 -27.79 3.63 22.97
CA ALA A 628 -28.17 3.83 24.38
C ALA A 628 -29.43 3.00 24.75
N PRO A 629 -29.58 2.51 26.00
CA PRO A 629 -28.68 2.67 27.17
C PRO A 629 -27.36 1.88 27.06
N PRO A 630 -26.39 2.07 27.99
CA PRO A 630 -25.14 1.30 27.99
C PRO A 630 -25.38 -0.22 28.06
N ALA A 631 -24.41 -1.00 27.61
CA ALA A 631 -24.42 -2.45 27.78
C ALA A 631 -24.20 -2.82 29.26
N ASP A 632 -24.75 -3.97 29.67
CA ASP A 632 -24.50 -4.50 31.01
C ASP A 632 -23.04 -5.00 31.07
N VAL A 633 -22.24 -4.53 32.02
CA VAL A 633 -20.85 -4.99 32.19
C VAL A 633 -20.58 -5.27 33.66
N TRP A 634 -20.00 -6.43 33.95
CA TRP A 634 -19.66 -6.87 35.31
C TRP A 634 -18.40 -7.73 35.34
N VAL A 635 -17.77 -7.86 36.51
CA VAL A 635 -16.67 -8.81 36.73
C VAL A 635 -17.28 -10.19 37.01
N ILE A 636 -16.84 -11.22 36.28
CA ILE A 636 -17.26 -12.62 36.51
C ILE A 636 -16.42 -13.25 37.64
N GLY A 637 -15.11 -12.97 37.65
CA GLY A 637 -14.16 -13.53 38.60
C GLY A 637 -12.74 -13.05 38.31
N TYR A 638 -11.85 -13.24 39.28
CA TYR A 638 -10.43 -12.92 39.22
C TYR A 638 -9.70 -13.64 40.35
N LYS A 639 -8.40 -13.82 40.21
CA LYS A 639 -7.52 -14.46 41.20
C LYS A 639 -6.62 -13.40 41.83
N LEU A 640 -6.64 -13.26 43.16
CA LEU A 640 -5.74 -12.34 43.87
C LEU A 640 -4.50 -13.06 44.39
N VAL A 641 -3.34 -12.71 43.84
CA VAL A 641 -2.01 -13.12 44.34
C VAL A 641 -1.40 -12.00 45.19
#